data_AF-A0A1M5HY06-F1
#
_entry.id   AF-A0A1M5HY06-F1
#
_cell.length_a   1.000
_cell.length_b   1.000
_cell.length_c   1.000
_cell.angle_alpha   90.00
_cell.angle_beta   90.00
_cell.angle_gamma   90.00
#
_symmetry.space_group_name_H-M   'P 1'
#
loop_
_entity.id
_entity.type
_entity.pdbx_description
1 polymer ?
#
loop_
_entity_poly.entity_id
_entity_poly.type
_entity_poly.pdbx_seq_one_letter_code
_entity_poly.pdbx_strand_id
1 'polypeptide(L)'
;MEKGKAAAELGIVAGPELLVLNDRNFTAAMYYAADDLDKPHPLEPEHQKVKEAAIAALGASDDECTTFIRTGMAAANKEDQQIVAERRKKQEEDRTAKARAAGLLNIKVDDGVLSKSIYDFIVHLELNADNHKDAAVKEAARTALKGTAEAQWTFLTVGVFDEHKKDVDRLIQEDKDKTEAEKAAALSREAKANAAWHALGIRADDALLNLTDRDFVVEIWNRAPRGTEVHGAAEAAVRSHNEADWKQFIDKGAKEARLRDIENLLKKRDEENARQITVIRTQAAKRRMHPALVAAADAALAGSPTDRERFLRVGQYENLTQSLANSTQLGPDFYITDDKGKAVLTEWRQGDHPEQAWKIEPGLSDPTCFSFQSVARPNNYLRWRKDMPGHSRALVAVDPLDGSKAFKAEATWCLNDMVSGIVLYPVNAEGKYLYVEGALDDESTRSWASWVVEPPHPTMPIDRRYASDQKLRDSLGKPVRDAVLDANNVGYREYEKGRLYLTRDQHQLGTSGGVHVIYNGPVLDKYLELGGPYALPGVLTDQVPGRDRKGQVLTIARPRVANEHLYIAWSPATGAHVVYGMIGTTWAAAGGEGGVFGYPHNDESGYGNAGVRFNHFSGGSIYYLPGKGIRTVKGEIHKKFASLGYQASRLGHPVDDETGFGNEAGRVQNFSGGAIYHSRSGTAALEAAIYVKYAQSGFDNGPLGYPVSDGTTADGVGRYVNFSKGGAIYWHPDTGAHIVAGAIRTKWNELGAEKSYLGYPTTDETALPKGRRSVFQGGRIDWSNDGGQTIAYKTLAVSSRAVALKGVQSGRCLQVAGAVRDADANPPGTEIWDCSSSDKQTWDLVNLGDNKYALKNRASGKCLDIRSGDMKNGTPLDQAACHQRGSQQWEFTTAADNTVALRSVHSAKVADVLGQRTHNGSAVGHWADTAGANQRWTLIER
;
A
#
# COMPACT_ATOMS: atom_id res chain seq x y z
N MET A 1 50.15 -21.60 -22.40
CA MET A 1 48.79 -22.00 -21.99
C MET A 1 48.84 -23.08 -20.91
N GLU A 2 49.40 -24.27 -21.17
CA GLU A 2 49.47 -25.35 -20.17
C GLU A 2 50.24 -24.96 -18.89
N LYS A 3 51.37 -24.26 -19.01
CA LYS A 3 52.08 -23.64 -17.87
C LYS A 3 51.21 -22.68 -17.05
N GLY A 4 50.36 -21.90 -17.71
CA GLY A 4 49.45 -20.98 -17.02
C GLY A 4 48.36 -21.70 -16.24
N LYS A 5 47.85 -22.81 -16.80
CA LYS A 5 46.90 -23.70 -16.10
C LYS A 5 47.56 -24.37 -14.91
N ALA A 6 48.77 -24.90 -15.10
CA ALA A 6 49.55 -25.54 -14.05
C ALA A 6 49.79 -24.57 -12.87
N ALA A 7 50.28 -23.35 -13.11
CA ALA A 7 50.46 -22.36 -12.03
C ALA A 7 49.15 -21.99 -11.32
N ALA A 8 48.04 -21.93 -12.05
CA ALA A 8 46.74 -21.62 -11.48
C ALA A 8 46.23 -22.68 -10.48
N GLU A 9 46.71 -23.92 -10.57
CA GLU A 9 46.42 -24.97 -9.58
C GLU A 9 46.87 -24.57 -8.16
N LEU A 10 47.97 -23.82 -8.04
CA LEU A 10 48.48 -23.27 -6.78
C LEU A 10 47.93 -21.86 -6.48
N GLY A 11 46.93 -21.39 -7.23
CA GLY A 11 46.44 -20.01 -7.14
C GLY A 11 47.44 -18.96 -7.63
N ILE A 12 48.49 -19.37 -8.36
CA ILE A 12 49.54 -18.48 -8.85
C ILE A 12 49.18 -17.99 -10.25
N VAL A 13 49.15 -16.68 -10.41
CA VAL A 13 49.05 -16.05 -11.72
C VAL A 13 50.42 -16.04 -12.39
N ALA A 14 50.61 -16.88 -13.41
CA ALA A 14 51.88 -16.98 -14.11
C ALA A 14 52.14 -15.75 -15.01
N GLY A 15 53.07 -14.88 -14.59
CA GLY A 15 53.59 -13.78 -15.41
C GLY A 15 54.48 -14.25 -16.58
N PRO A 16 54.82 -13.37 -17.53
CA PRO A 16 55.63 -13.73 -18.71
C PRO A 16 57.00 -14.30 -18.36
N GLU A 17 57.66 -13.75 -17.32
CA GLU A 17 58.94 -14.25 -16.81
C GLU A 17 58.88 -15.73 -16.40
N LEU A 18 57.73 -16.18 -15.90
CA LEU A 18 57.49 -17.56 -15.50
C LEU A 18 57.11 -18.41 -16.73
N LEU A 19 56.25 -17.90 -17.61
CA LEU A 19 55.76 -18.61 -18.79
C LEU A 19 56.82 -18.84 -19.88
N VAL A 20 57.86 -18.00 -19.95
CA VAL A 20 58.99 -18.09 -20.89
C VAL A 20 60.05 -19.10 -20.45
N LEU A 21 60.04 -19.53 -19.18
CA LEU A 21 60.95 -20.57 -18.69
C LEU A 21 60.79 -21.87 -19.49
N ASN A 22 61.87 -22.61 -19.70
CA ASN A 22 61.76 -23.99 -20.21
C ASN A 22 61.02 -24.87 -19.19
N ASP A 23 60.50 -26.02 -19.62
CA ASP A 23 59.61 -26.86 -18.79
C ASP A 23 60.28 -27.30 -17.49
N ARG A 24 61.59 -27.54 -17.52
CA ARG A 24 62.41 -27.85 -16.34
C ARG A 24 62.46 -26.68 -15.35
N ASN A 25 62.82 -25.49 -15.81
CA ASN A 25 62.90 -24.29 -14.96
C ASN A 25 61.52 -23.83 -14.45
N PHE A 26 60.47 -24.02 -15.27
CA PHE A 26 59.09 -23.79 -14.85
C PHE A 26 58.68 -24.76 -13.73
N THR A 27 58.99 -26.04 -13.87
CA THR A 27 58.73 -27.06 -12.84
C THR A 27 59.47 -26.75 -11.54
N ALA A 28 60.73 -26.31 -11.62
CA ALA A 28 61.48 -25.84 -10.45
C ALA A 28 60.84 -24.60 -9.81
N ALA A 29 60.34 -23.65 -10.60
CA ALA A 29 59.64 -22.49 -10.08
C ALA A 29 58.31 -22.85 -9.38
N MET A 30 57.59 -23.86 -9.87
CA MET A 30 56.38 -24.38 -9.20
C MET A 30 56.69 -25.09 -7.89
N TYR A 31 57.81 -25.82 -7.81
CA TYR A 31 58.29 -26.37 -6.54
C TYR A 31 58.54 -25.26 -5.51
N TYR A 32 59.32 -24.23 -5.86
CA TYR A 32 59.63 -23.14 -4.93
C TYR A 32 58.40 -22.31 -4.57
N ALA A 33 57.46 -22.14 -5.49
CA ALA A 33 56.24 -21.41 -5.19
C ALA A 33 55.28 -22.22 -4.28
N ALA A 34 55.17 -23.54 -4.47
CA ALA A 34 54.47 -24.41 -3.52
C ALA A 34 55.14 -24.39 -2.14
N ASP A 35 56.47 -24.37 -2.10
CA ASP A 35 57.23 -24.24 -0.86
C ASP A 35 57.00 -22.88 -0.17
N ASP A 36 57.00 -21.78 -0.93
CA ASP A 36 56.68 -20.44 -0.44
C ASP A 36 55.25 -20.32 0.11
N LEU A 37 54.29 -21.02 -0.51
CA LEU A 37 52.90 -21.07 -0.04
C LEU A 37 52.76 -21.86 1.27
N ASP A 38 53.60 -22.87 1.50
CA ASP A 38 53.60 -23.66 2.74
C ASP A 38 54.43 -23.02 3.87
N LYS A 39 55.36 -22.09 3.58
CA LYS A 39 56.20 -21.41 4.59
C LYS A 39 55.45 -20.73 5.73
N PRO A 40 54.26 -20.11 5.53
CA PRO A 40 53.45 -19.55 6.62
C PRO A 40 52.83 -20.62 7.54
N HIS A 41 52.68 -21.86 7.06
CA HIS A 41 52.06 -22.98 7.76
C HIS A 41 52.95 -24.23 7.77
N PRO A 42 54.20 -24.15 8.29
CA PRO A 42 55.22 -25.18 8.10
C PRO A 42 54.92 -26.51 8.78
N LEU A 43 53.96 -26.53 9.71
CA LEU A 43 53.50 -27.73 10.41
C LEU A 43 52.28 -28.40 9.75
N GLU A 44 51.62 -27.71 8.82
CA GLU A 44 50.43 -28.17 8.12
C GLU A 44 50.53 -27.85 6.62
N PRO A 45 51.53 -28.39 5.90
CA PRO A 45 51.71 -28.09 4.48
C PRO A 45 50.47 -28.50 3.69
N GLU A 46 50.05 -27.62 2.78
CA GLU A 46 48.89 -27.79 1.91
C GLU A 46 49.31 -28.18 0.48
N HIS A 47 50.60 -28.14 0.14
CA HIS A 47 51.09 -28.37 -1.24
C HIS A 47 52.22 -29.43 -1.32
N GLN A 48 52.17 -30.43 -0.44
CA GLN A 48 53.24 -31.41 -0.27
C GLN A 48 53.35 -32.38 -1.45
N LYS A 49 52.22 -32.85 -2.00
CA LYS A 49 52.20 -33.73 -3.16
C LYS A 49 52.65 -33.01 -4.42
N VAL A 50 52.28 -31.74 -4.58
CA VAL A 50 52.76 -30.91 -5.69
C VAL A 50 54.28 -30.77 -5.64
N LYS A 51 54.87 -30.57 -4.44
CA LYS A 51 56.33 -30.52 -4.27
C LYS A 51 57.03 -31.85 -4.58
N GLU A 52 56.47 -32.97 -4.10
CA GLU A 52 57.00 -34.32 -4.38
C GLU A 52 56.98 -34.65 -5.88
N ALA A 53 55.85 -34.35 -6.55
CA ALA A 53 55.70 -34.57 -7.98
C ALA A 53 56.63 -33.66 -8.81
N ALA A 54 56.84 -32.41 -8.39
CA ALA A 54 57.80 -31.50 -9.03
C ALA A 54 59.25 -32.00 -8.89
N ILE A 55 59.65 -32.47 -7.70
CA ILE A 55 60.99 -33.06 -7.48
C ILE A 55 61.19 -34.31 -8.34
N ALA A 56 60.20 -35.20 -8.38
CA ALA A 56 60.27 -36.43 -9.18
C ALA A 56 60.44 -36.13 -10.68
N ALA A 57 59.69 -35.16 -11.20
CA ALA A 57 59.80 -34.72 -12.59
C ALA A 57 61.18 -34.08 -12.88
N LEU A 58 61.69 -33.24 -11.98
CA LEU A 58 63.02 -32.62 -12.11
C LEU A 58 64.16 -33.65 -12.08
N GLY A 59 64.02 -34.72 -11.29
CA GLY A 59 65.01 -35.77 -11.17
C GLY A 59 65.06 -36.77 -12.35
N ALA A 60 63.98 -36.86 -13.14
CA ALA A 60 63.84 -37.88 -14.18
C ALA A 60 64.29 -37.41 -15.57
N SER A 61 63.55 -36.49 -16.21
CA SER A 61 63.88 -35.95 -17.54
C SER A 61 63.07 -34.69 -17.86
N ASP A 62 63.40 -34.01 -18.97
CA ASP A 62 62.66 -32.82 -19.41
C ASP A 62 61.25 -33.18 -19.93
N ASP A 63 61.07 -34.36 -20.53
CA ASP A 63 59.75 -34.86 -20.95
C ASP A 63 58.83 -35.14 -19.75
N GLU A 64 59.40 -35.58 -18.62
CA GLU A 64 58.67 -35.73 -17.35
C GLU A 64 58.27 -34.38 -16.76
N CYS A 65 59.09 -33.33 -16.92
CA CYS A 65 58.71 -31.96 -16.55
C CYS A 65 57.54 -31.44 -17.41
N THR A 66 57.51 -31.75 -18.71
CA THR A 66 56.37 -31.43 -19.58
C THR A 66 55.10 -32.18 -19.15
N THR A 67 55.23 -33.45 -18.75
CA THR A 67 54.11 -34.26 -18.25
C THR A 67 53.58 -33.76 -16.91
N PHE A 68 54.46 -33.35 -16.00
CA PHE A 68 54.10 -32.67 -14.76
C PHE A 68 53.27 -31.41 -15.03
N ILE A 69 53.71 -30.56 -15.95
CA ILE A 69 53.00 -29.31 -16.31
C ILE A 69 51.62 -29.59 -16.91
N ARG A 70 51.49 -30.60 -17.77
CA ARG A 70 50.22 -30.87 -18.47
C ARG A 70 49.17 -31.53 -17.58
N THR A 71 49.60 -32.47 -16.72
CA THR A 71 48.67 -33.31 -15.97
C THR A 71 49.12 -33.62 -14.55
N GLY A 72 50.43 -33.75 -14.31
CA GLY A 72 50.94 -34.18 -13.00
C GLY A 72 50.69 -33.17 -11.87
N MET A 73 50.74 -31.87 -12.15
CA MET A 73 50.53 -30.81 -11.16
C MET A 73 49.08 -30.74 -10.69
N ALA A 74 48.12 -30.80 -11.62
CA ALA A 74 46.70 -30.81 -11.28
C ALA A 74 46.30 -32.09 -10.53
N ALA A 75 46.88 -33.24 -10.89
CA ALA A 75 46.67 -34.49 -10.15
C ALA A 75 47.22 -34.40 -8.72
N ALA A 76 48.46 -33.91 -8.56
CA ALA A 76 49.08 -33.73 -7.25
C ALA A 76 48.36 -32.70 -6.38
N ASN A 77 47.89 -31.59 -6.97
CA ASN A 77 47.10 -30.56 -6.27
C ASN A 77 45.75 -31.11 -5.79
N LYS A 78 45.11 -31.96 -6.60
CA LYS A 78 43.87 -32.63 -6.22
C LYS A 78 44.07 -33.59 -5.06
N GLU A 79 45.20 -34.31 -5.02
CA GLU A 79 45.58 -35.15 -3.87
C GLU A 79 45.84 -34.30 -2.62
N ASP A 80 46.58 -33.21 -2.75
CA ASP A 80 46.81 -32.24 -1.67
C ASP A 80 45.48 -31.67 -1.11
N GLN A 81 44.55 -31.28 -1.97
CA GLN A 81 43.22 -30.82 -1.57
C GLN A 81 42.39 -31.89 -0.86
N GLN A 82 42.48 -33.15 -1.30
CA GLN A 82 41.83 -34.28 -0.62
C GLN A 82 42.45 -34.53 0.76
N ILE A 83 43.77 -34.48 0.88
CA ILE A 83 44.49 -34.59 2.15
C ILE A 83 44.07 -33.47 3.12
N VAL A 84 43.95 -32.22 2.64
CA VAL A 84 43.49 -31.08 3.44
C VAL A 84 42.02 -31.24 3.85
N ALA A 85 41.14 -31.67 2.93
CA ALA A 85 39.73 -31.90 3.22
C ALA A 85 39.52 -33.03 4.25
N GLU A 86 40.25 -34.13 4.14
CA GLU A 86 40.25 -35.23 5.11
C GLU A 86 40.80 -34.77 6.47
N ARG A 87 41.86 -33.95 6.48
CA ARG A 87 42.42 -33.36 7.70
C ARG A 87 41.38 -32.47 8.41
N ARG A 88 40.66 -31.62 7.67
CA ARG A 88 39.58 -30.76 8.21
C ARG A 88 38.39 -31.57 8.73
N LYS A 89 37.99 -32.62 8.01
CA LYS A 89 36.94 -33.55 8.47
C LYS A 89 37.34 -34.25 9.77
N LYS A 90 38.60 -34.69 9.87
CA LYS A 90 39.16 -35.30 11.08
C LYS A 90 39.22 -34.32 12.25
N GLN A 91 39.51 -33.04 12.01
CA GLN A 91 39.46 -31.99 13.04
C GLN A 91 38.05 -31.75 13.59
N GLU A 92 37.02 -31.84 12.74
CA GLU A 92 35.61 -31.70 13.16
C GLU A 92 35.10 -32.93 13.94
N GLU A 93 35.47 -34.13 13.48
CA GLU A 93 35.20 -35.38 14.21
C GLU A 93 35.86 -35.36 15.59
N ASP A 94 37.10 -34.88 15.66
CA ASP A 94 37.84 -34.67 16.90
C ASP A 94 37.12 -33.68 17.84
N ARG A 95 36.75 -32.50 17.33
CA ARG A 95 36.00 -31.49 18.09
C ARG A 95 34.69 -32.03 18.67
N THR A 96 33.97 -32.83 17.89
CA THR A 96 32.69 -33.44 18.29
C THR A 96 32.88 -34.51 19.36
N ALA A 97 33.87 -35.40 19.19
CA ALA A 97 34.19 -36.45 20.17
C ALA A 97 34.59 -35.83 21.52
N LYS A 98 35.41 -34.78 21.48
CA LYS A 98 35.82 -33.99 22.66
C LYS A 98 34.64 -33.41 23.42
N ALA A 99 33.75 -32.70 22.72
CA ALA A 99 32.58 -32.08 23.36
C ALA A 99 31.67 -33.10 24.05
N ARG A 100 31.48 -34.28 23.44
CA ARG A 100 30.67 -35.37 24.02
C ARG A 100 31.30 -35.97 25.28
N ALA A 101 32.61 -36.23 25.26
CA ALA A 101 33.33 -36.77 26.39
C ALA A 101 33.32 -35.81 27.60
N ALA A 102 33.51 -34.50 27.36
CA ALA A 102 33.40 -33.49 28.41
C ALA A 102 31.98 -33.38 28.97
N GLY A 103 30.96 -33.44 28.11
CA GLY A 103 29.56 -33.40 28.53
C GLY A 103 29.16 -34.55 29.44
N LEU A 104 29.69 -35.76 29.21
CA LEU A 104 29.42 -36.93 30.05
C LEU A 104 29.89 -36.73 31.49
N LEU A 105 31.08 -36.16 31.67
CA LEU A 105 31.68 -35.89 32.98
C LEU A 105 31.21 -34.54 33.57
N ASN A 106 30.25 -33.87 32.93
CA ASN A 106 29.75 -32.55 33.30
C ASN A 106 30.84 -31.46 33.38
N ILE A 107 31.86 -31.57 32.51
CA ILE A 107 32.97 -30.62 32.40
C ILE A 107 32.57 -29.55 31.37
N LYS A 108 32.54 -28.28 31.79
CA LYS A 108 32.28 -27.16 30.88
C LYS A 108 33.50 -26.90 30.00
N VAL A 109 33.29 -26.87 28.68
CA VAL A 109 34.33 -26.62 27.68
C VAL A 109 33.91 -25.51 26.73
N ASP A 110 34.87 -24.66 26.35
CA ASP A 110 34.72 -23.63 25.33
C ASP A 110 35.50 -24.00 24.06
N ASP A 111 35.36 -23.18 23.02
CA ASP A 111 36.03 -23.39 21.73
C ASP A 111 37.57 -23.39 21.82
N GLY A 112 38.14 -22.73 22.83
CA GLY A 112 39.57 -22.75 23.12
C GLY A 112 40.06 -24.07 23.73
N VAL A 113 39.19 -24.76 24.46
CA VAL A 113 39.48 -26.11 24.98
C VAL A 113 39.31 -27.17 23.90
N LEU A 114 38.28 -27.04 23.06
CA LEU A 114 37.98 -28.01 22.00
C LEU A 114 39.02 -28.03 20.86
N SER A 115 39.76 -26.93 20.67
CA SER A 115 40.82 -26.79 19.68
C SER A 115 42.20 -27.35 20.13
N LYS A 116 42.32 -27.88 21.35
CA LYS A 116 43.54 -28.53 21.86
C LYS A 116 43.86 -29.84 21.12
N SER A 117 45.07 -30.39 21.21
CA SER A 117 45.34 -31.74 20.70
C SER A 117 44.50 -32.80 21.44
N ILE A 118 44.27 -33.98 20.85
CA ILE A 118 43.55 -35.09 21.55
C ILE A 118 44.25 -35.41 22.88
N TYR A 119 45.58 -35.46 22.88
CA TYR A 119 46.38 -35.67 24.08
C TYR A 119 46.11 -34.57 25.13
N ASP A 120 46.23 -33.29 24.75
CA ASP A 120 46.00 -32.16 25.66
C ASP A 120 44.56 -32.05 26.14
N PHE A 121 43.62 -32.52 25.32
CA PHE A 121 42.21 -32.58 25.69
C PHE A 121 41.93 -33.73 26.67
N ILE A 122 42.52 -34.91 26.48
CA ILE A 122 42.42 -36.01 27.46
C ILE A 122 43.09 -35.62 28.78
N VAL A 123 44.23 -34.91 28.72
CA VAL A 123 44.82 -34.23 29.88
C VAL A 123 43.81 -33.27 30.50
N HIS A 124 43.14 -32.43 29.70
CA HIS A 124 42.11 -31.53 30.21
C HIS A 124 40.95 -32.28 30.88
N LEU A 125 40.47 -33.39 30.31
CA LEU A 125 39.45 -34.22 30.93
C LEU A 125 39.94 -34.80 32.25
N GLU A 126 41.13 -35.39 32.29
CA GLU A 126 41.70 -36.00 33.50
C GLU A 126 41.85 -34.98 34.65
N LEU A 127 42.20 -33.73 34.33
CA LEU A 127 42.36 -32.65 35.30
C LEU A 127 41.06 -32.01 35.78
N ASN A 128 39.98 -32.18 35.02
CA ASN A 128 38.69 -31.59 35.32
C ASN A 128 37.66 -32.61 35.78
N ALA A 129 37.91 -33.90 35.53
CA ALA A 129 37.11 -35.01 36.03
C ALA A 129 37.25 -35.14 37.55
N ASP A 130 36.18 -35.60 38.19
CA ASP A 130 36.12 -35.70 39.63
C ASP A 130 36.98 -36.88 40.11
N ASN A 131 37.94 -36.56 40.96
CA ASN A 131 38.89 -37.46 41.59
C ASN A 131 38.26 -38.73 42.19
N HIS A 132 37.08 -38.58 42.81
CA HIS A 132 36.38 -39.69 43.43
C HIS A 132 35.32 -40.29 42.50
N LYS A 133 34.58 -39.48 41.75
CA LYS A 133 33.46 -39.97 40.95
C LYS A 133 33.88 -40.60 39.62
N ASP A 134 34.99 -40.15 39.05
CA ASP A 134 35.44 -40.53 37.72
C ASP A 134 36.79 -41.27 37.76
N ALA A 135 37.05 -42.03 38.83
CA ALA A 135 38.35 -42.65 39.09
C ALA A 135 38.78 -43.66 38.00
N ALA A 136 37.88 -44.51 37.52
CA ALA A 136 38.13 -45.44 36.42
C ALA A 136 38.34 -44.69 35.10
N VAL A 137 37.56 -43.63 34.85
CA VAL A 137 37.74 -42.75 33.68
C VAL A 137 39.10 -42.06 33.72
N LYS A 138 39.55 -41.57 34.88
CA LYS A 138 40.86 -40.94 35.04
C LYS A 138 42.00 -41.93 34.87
N GLU A 139 41.88 -43.16 35.37
CA GLU A 139 42.91 -44.18 35.18
C GLU A 139 42.98 -44.67 33.72
N ALA A 140 41.83 -44.79 33.06
CA ALA A 140 41.76 -45.06 31.63
C ALA A 140 42.30 -43.90 30.80
N ALA A 141 42.05 -42.64 31.19
CA ALA A 141 42.67 -41.46 30.58
C ALA A 141 44.19 -41.52 30.70
N ARG A 142 44.73 -41.81 31.90
CA ARG A 142 46.18 -41.96 32.12
C ARG A 142 46.79 -43.11 31.34
N THR A 143 46.05 -44.20 31.17
CA THR A 143 46.48 -45.35 30.35
C THR A 143 46.50 -44.99 28.87
N ALA A 144 45.46 -44.30 28.40
CA ALA A 144 45.37 -43.80 27.04
C ALA A 144 46.48 -42.78 26.73
N LEU A 145 46.79 -41.88 27.67
CA LEU A 145 47.89 -40.91 27.54
C LEU A 145 49.28 -41.57 27.43
N LYS A 146 49.46 -42.78 27.97
CA LYS A 146 50.68 -43.59 27.79
C LYS A 146 50.64 -44.47 26.54
N GLY A 147 49.46 -44.60 25.92
CA GLY A 147 49.23 -45.41 24.74
C GLY A 147 49.48 -44.66 23.43
N THR A 148 49.19 -45.34 22.33
CA THR A 148 49.28 -44.75 20.98
C THR A 148 48.18 -43.72 20.76
N ALA A 149 48.30 -42.90 19.72
CA ALA A 149 47.23 -41.97 19.31
C ALA A 149 45.89 -42.70 19.05
N GLU A 150 45.94 -43.97 18.64
CA GLU A 150 44.77 -44.83 18.48
C GLU A 150 44.15 -45.21 19.83
N ALA A 151 44.95 -45.51 20.85
CA ALA A 151 44.47 -45.74 22.20
C ALA A 151 43.84 -44.47 22.81
N GLN A 152 44.42 -43.30 22.54
CA GLN A 152 43.89 -42.00 22.93
C GLN A 152 42.53 -41.71 22.28
N TRP A 153 42.44 -41.96 20.97
CA TRP A 153 41.19 -41.80 20.22
C TRP A 153 40.10 -42.78 20.66
N THR A 154 40.47 -44.04 20.89
CA THR A 154 39.55 -45.09 21.37
C THR A 154 39.02 -44.76 22.76
N PHE A 155 39.89 -44.25 23.64
CA PHE A 155 39.47 -43.76 24.94
C PHE A 155 38.48 -42.61 24.80
N LEU A 156 38.77 -41.61 23.97
CA LEU A 156 37.91 -40.43 23.82
C LEU A 156 36.52 -40.77 23.26
N THR A 157 36.45 -41.72 22.34
CA THR A 157 35.21 -42.04 21.60
C THR A 157 34.36 -43.10 22.27
N VAL A 158 34.96 -44.08 22.94
CA VAL A 158 34.26 -45.22 23.54
C VAL A 158 34.68 -45.43 25.01
N GLY A 159 35.99 -45.41 25.29
CA GLY A 159 36.51 -45.74 26.62
C GLY A 159 36.00 -44.84 27.75
N VAL A 160 35.85 -43.54 27.53
CA VAL A 160 35.28 -42.59 28.50
C VAL A 160 33.88 -43.04 28.96
N PHE A 161 33.07 -43.54 28.04
CA PHE A 161 31.67 -43.91 28.32
C PHE A 161 31.57 -45.24 29.08
N ASP A 162 32.37 -46.23 28.67
CA ASP A 162 32.40 -47.53 29.33
C ASP A 162 32.97 -47.45 30.75
N GLU A 163 34.04 -46.67 30.94
CA GLU A 163 34.66 -46.51 32.25
C GLU A 163 33.83 -45.62 33.18
N HIS A 164 33.16 -44.60 32.65
CA HIS A 164 32.22 -43.79 33.46
C HIS A 164 31.07 -44.65 33.99
N LYS A 165 30.59 -45.63 33.20
CA LYS A 165 29.59 -46.59 33.68
C LYS A 165 30.11 -47.44 34.84
N LYS A 166 31.35 -47.93 34.77
CA LYS A 166 31.97 -48.67 35.89
C LYS A 166 32.17 -47.79 37.12
N ASP A 167 32.50 -46.52 36.91
CA ASP A 167 32.61 -45.54 37.98
C ASP A 167 31.28 -45.30 38.69
N VAL A 168 30.19 -45.15 37.93
CA VAL A 168 28.84 -45.07 38.49
C VAL A 168 28.49 -46.33 39.29
N ASP A 169 28.75 -47.52 38.74
CA ASP A 169 28.50 -48.79 39.43
C ASP A 169 29.37 -48.97 40.68
N ARG A 170 30.64 -48.53 40.63
CA ARG A 170 31.56 -48.52 41.77
C ARG A 170 31.08 -47.58 42.86
N LEU A 171 30.71 -46.34 42.54
CA LEU A 171 30.19 -45.39 43.54
C LEU A 171 28.96 -45.94 44.24
N ILE A 172 28.07 -46.62 43.49
CA ILE A 172 26.89 -47.31 44.05
C ILE A 172 27.31 -48.44 45.03
N GLN A 173 28.46 -49.07 44.84
CA GLN A 173 28.96 -50.13 45.71
C GLN A 173 29.84 -49.60 46.86
N GLU A 174 30.67 -48.59 46.63
CA GLU A 174 31.53 -47.98 47.65
C GLU A 174 30.76 -47.19 48.72
N ASP A 175 29.63 -46.59 48.33
CA ASP A 175 28.71 -45.95 49.27
C ASP A 175 28.11 -46.98 50.25
N LYS A 176 28.14 -48.28 49.90
CA LYS A 176 27.72 -49.37 50.78
C LYS A 176 28.82 -49.84 51.74
N ASP A 177 30.12 -49.58 51.47
CA ASP A 177 31.23 -50.37 52.05
C ASP A 177 32.37 -49.59 52.77
N LYS A 178 32.49 -48.24 52.72
CA LYS A 178 33.68 -47.50 53.28
C LYS A 178 33.38 -46.56 54.47
N THR A 179 34.33 -46.48 55.42
CA THR A 179 34.31 -45.49 56.52
C THR A 179 34.87 -44.11 56.09
N GLU A 180 34.37 -43.04 56.68
CA GLU A 180 34.63 -41.65 56.23
C GLU A 180 36.09 -41.19 56.31
N ALA A 181 36.92 -41.76 57.20
CA ALA A 181 38.32 -41.36 57.37
C ALA A 181 39.23 -41.80 56.21
N GLU A 182 38.96 -42.96 55.61
CA GLU A 182 39.75 -43.49 54.48
C GLU A 182 39.40 -42.77 53.16
N LYS A 183 38.16 -42.28 53.03
CA LYS A 183 37.73 -41.45 51.90
C LYS A 183 38.46 -40.10 51.87
N ALA A 184 38.67 -39.49 53.03
CA ALA A 184 39.31 -38.16 53.14
C ALA A 184 40.81 -38.15 52.79
N ALA A 185 41.57 -39.21 53.13
CA ALA A 185 43.01 -39.29 52.88
C ALA A 185 43.36 -39.48 51.39
N ALA A 186 42.56 -40.27 50.66
CA ALA A 186 42.73 -40.47 49.22
C ALA A 186 42.45 -39.18 48.43
N LEU A 187 41.39 -38.46 48.80
CA LEU A 187 41.02 -37.18 48.19
C LEU A 187 42.12 -36.11 48.32
N SER A 188 42.76 -36.02 49.49
CA SER A 188 43.84 -35.05 49.74
C SER A 188 45.09 -35.32 48.87
N ARG A 189 45.50 -36.60 48.75
CA ARG A 189 46.65 -37.00 47.93
C ARG A 189 46.42 -36.72 46.44
N GLU A 190 45.20 -36.89 45.97
CA GLU A 190 44.85 -36.62 44.57
C GLU A 190 44.74 -35.12 44.26
N ALA A 191 44.22 -34.32 45.21
CA ALA A 191 44.20 -32.87 45.07
C ALA A 191 45.62 -32.29 44.91
N LYS A 192 46.60 -32.79 45.67
CA LYS A 192 48.02 -32.43 45.52
C LYS A 192 48.58 -32.83 44.16
N ALA A 193 48.26 -34.01 43.64
CA ALA A 193 48.71 -34.44 42.32
C ALA A 193 48.22 -33.50 41.21
N ASN A 194 46.94 -33.13 41.25
CA ASN A 194 46.35 -32.20 40.29
C ASN A 194 46.96 -30.80 40.42
N ALA A 195 47.18 -30.32 41.64
CA ALA A 195 47.78 -29.00 41.90
C ALA A 195 49.20 -28.89 41.32
N ALA A 196 50.04 -29.93 41.48
CA ALA A 196 51.39 -29.95 40.92
C ALA A 196 51.39 -29.91 39.38
N TRP A 197 50.48 -30.67 38.78
CA TRP A 197 50.31 -30.65 37.33
C TRP A 197 49.87 -29.28 36.82
N HIS A 198 48.87 -28.67 37.46
CA HIS A 198 48.36 -27.37 37.03
C HIS A 198 49.36 -26.24 37.23
N ALA A 199 50.08 -26.23 38.35
CA ALA A 199 51.01 -25.16 38.65
C ALA A 199 52.32 -25.25 37.84
N LEU A 200 52.85 -26.46 37.65
CA LEU A 200 54.20 -26.67 37.15
C LEU A 200 54.27 -27.50 35.86
N GLY A 201 53.16 -28.13 35.44
CA GLY A 201 53.15 -29.06 34.31
C GLY A 201 53.89 -30.37 34.59
N ILE A 202 54.07 -30.74 35.86
CA ILE A 202 54.83 -31.93 36.27
C ILE A 202 53.92 -32.98 36.90
N ARG A 203 54.28 -34.25 36.74
CA ARG A 203 53.66 -35.35 37.47
C ARG A 203 54.32 -35.48 38.84
N ALA A 204 53.55 -35.29 39.91
CA ALA A 204 54.04 -35.40 41.28
C ALA A 204 54.40 -36.86 41.63
N ASP A 205 55.56 -37.06 42.25
CA ASP A 205 55.97 -38.35 42.82
C ASP A 205 55.46 -38.51 44.26
N ASP A 206 55.59 -39.72 44.82
CA ASP A 206 55.12 -40.01 46.18
C ASP A 206 55.82 -39.17 47.26
N ALA A 207 57.05 -38.72 47.00
CA ALA A 207 57.76 -37.82 47.89
C ALA A 207 57.08 -36.46 47.97
N LEU A 208 56.65 -35.90 46.84
CA LEU A 208 55.91 -34.63 46.77
C LEU A 208 54.49 -34.77 47.35
N LEU A 209 53.80 -35.88 47.05
CA LEU A 209 52.40 -36.08 47.45
C LEU A 209 52.20 -36.37 48.95
N ASN A 210 53.22 -36.94 49.60
CA ASN A 210 53.19 -37.23 51.03
C ASN A 210 53.63 -36.05 51.90
N LEU A 211 54.02 -34.91 51.30
CA LEU A 211 54.31 -33.68 52.03
C LEU A 211 53.07 -33.17 52.77
N THR A 212 53.30 -32.39 53.83
CA THR A 212 52.22 -31.59 54.43
C THR A 212 51.68 -30.59 53.40
N ASP A 213 50.42 -30.16 53.54
CA ASP A 213 49.82 -29.19 52.61
C ASP A 213 50.68 -27.92 52.49
N ARG A 214 51.25 -27.46 53.61
CA ARG A 214 52.19 -26.34 53.63
C ARG A 214 53.43 -26.59 52.76
N ASP A 215 54.14 -27.68 53.03
CA ASP A 215 55.43 -27.96 52.38
C ASP A 215 55.22 -28.24 50.89
N PHE A 216 54.09 -28.84 50.53
CA PHE A 216 53.67 -29.01 49.15
C PHE A 216 53.52 -27.66 48.44
N VAL A 217 52.79 -26.70 49.02
CA VAL A 217 52.60 -25.37 48.39
C VAL A 217 53.90 -24.58 48.32
N VAL A 218 54.78 -24.70 49.33
CA VAL A 218 56.14 -24.10 49.30
C VAL A 218 56.94 -24.64 48.11
N GLU A 219 56.87 -25.95 47.87
CA GLU A 219 57.59 -26.57 46.76
C GLU A 219 57.04 -26.12 45.39
N ILE A 220 55.72 -25.91 45.29
CA ILE A 220 55.09 -25.31 44.11
C ILE A 220 55.59 -23.87 43.90
N TRP A 221 55.62 -23.05 44.95
CA TRP A 221 56.07 -21.66 44.86
C TRP A 221 57.54 -21.54 44.39
N ASN A 222 58.43 -22.38 44.93
CA ASN A 222 59.85 -22.38 44.56
C ASN A 222 60.10 -22.75 43.09
N ARG A 223 59.26 -23.63 42.53
CA ARG A 223 59.42 -24.15 41.16
C ARG A 223 58.66 -23.34 40.12
N ALA A 224 57.65 -22.55 40.49
CA ALA A 224 56.87 -21.76 39.55
C ALA A 224 57.67 -20.56 39.01
N PRO A 225 57.61 -20.26 37.68
CA PRO A 225 58.34 -19.12 37.11
C PRO A 225 57.93 -17.78 37.73
N ARG A 226 58.91 -16.95 38.10
CA ARG A 226 58.65 -15.62 38.70
C ARG A 226 57.85 -14.73 37.74
N GLY A 227 56.85 -14.04 38.27
CA GLY A 227 55.98 -13.14 37.50
C GLY A 227 54.75 -13.80 36.87
N THR A 228 54.53 -15.11 37.12
CA THR A 228 53.29 -15.81 36.78
C THR A 228 52.25 -15.70 37.90
N GLU A 229 50.97 -15.78 37.54
CA GLU A 229 49.84 -15.85 38.47
C GLU A 229 49.96 -17.07 39.39
N VAL A 230 50.46 -18.20 38.88
CA VAL A 230 50.72 -19.40 39.70
C VAL A 230 51.77 -19.12 40.79
N HIS A 231 52.88 -18.45 40.44
CA HIS A 231 53.91 -18.09 41.41
C HIS A 231 53.37 -17.15 42.48
N GLY A 232 52.59 -16.13 42.10
CA GLY A 232 51.97 -15.19 43.04
C GLY A 232 50.91 -15.83 43.93
N ALA A 233 50.10 -16.75 43.40
CA ALA A 233 49.09 -17.47 44.17
C ALA A 233 49.72 -18.44 45.18
N ALA A 234 50.81 -19.13 44.80
CA ALA A 234 51.55 -19.99 45.71
C ALA A 234 52.27 -19.17 46.80
N GLU A 235 52.86 -18.02 46.44
CA GLU A 235 53.46 -17.07 47.39
C GLU A 235 52.45 -16.56 48.41
N ALA A 236 51.24 -16.18 47.95
CA ALA A 236 50.17 -15.68 48.80
C ALA A 236 49.68 -16.74 49.78
N ALA A 237 49.49 -17.98 49.32
CA ALA A 237 49.08 -19.10 50.16
C ALA A 237 50.15 -19.44 51.22
N VAL A 238 51.44 -19.49 50.84
CA VAL A 238 52.53 -19.73 51.81
C VAL A 238 52.59 -18.62 52.87
N ARG A 239 52.39 -17.36 52.46
CA ARG A 239 52.47 -16.19 53.37
C ARG A 239 51.29 -16.05 54.31
N SER A 240 50.13 -16.64 54.03
CA SER A 240 48.97 -16.51 54.91
C SER A 240 49.11 -17.28 56.23
N HIS A 241 50.01 -18.26 56.29
CA HIS A 241 50.25 -19.13 57.45
C HIS A 241 48.99 -19.87 57.96
N ASN A 242 47.94 -19.97 57.13
CA ASN A 242 46.67 -20.60 57.47
C ASN A 242 46.49 -21.90 56.68
N GLU A 243 46.18 -22.98 57.39
CA GLU A 243 46.01 -24.32 56.82
C GLU A 243 44.88 -24.38 55.77
N ALA A 244 43.81 -23.60 55.98
CA ALA A 244 42.69 -23.53 55.03
C ALA A 244 43.11 -22.95 53.67
N ASP A 245 44.06 -22.00 53.64
CA ASP A 245 44.49 -21.35 52.40
C ASP A 245 45.46 -22.23 51.60
N TRP A 246 46.31 -23.02 52.29
CA TRP A 246 47.13 -24.04 51.63
C TRP A 246 46.27 -25.10 50.99
N LYS A 247 45.27 -25.59 51.74
CA LYS A 247 44.31 -26.56 51.24
C LYS A 247 43.50 -25.99 50.07
N GLN A 248 43.05 -24.73 50.15
CA GLN A 248 42.34 -24.07 49.06
C GLN A 248 43.20 -23.91 47.80
N PHE A 249 44.48 -23.58 47.96
CA PHE A 249 45.42 -23.51 46.84
C PHE A 249 45.60 -24.86 46.16
N ILE A 250 45.75 -25.93 46.94
CA ILE A 250 45.86 -27.31 46.45
C ILE A 250 44.58 -27.75 45.74
N ASP A 251 43.43 -27.55 46.37
CA ASP A 251 42.17 -28.08 45.86
C ASP A 251 41.73 -27.37 44.56
N LYS A 252 42.04 -26.07 44.40
CA LYS A 252 41.63 -25.29 43.21
C LYS A 252 42.54 -24.12 42.82
N GLY A 253 43.23 -23.48 43.76
CA GLY A 253 43.96 -22.23 43.49
C GLY A 253 45.10 -22.36 42.47
N ALA A 254 45.82 -23.49 42.45
CA ALA A 254 46.86 -23.76 41.46
C ALA A 254 46.33 -23.78 40.01
N LYS A 255 45.15 -24.40 39.82
CA LYS A 255 44.45 -24.48 38.53
C LYS A 255 43.93 -23.13 38.08
N GLU A 256 43.27 -22.41 38.99
CA GLU A 256 42.73 -21.08 38.71
C GLU A 256 43.83 -20.08 38.32
N ALA A 257 44.98 -20.13 39.00
CA ALA A 257 46.12 -19.27 38.69
C ALA A 257 46.74 -19.58 37.31
N ARG A 258 46.86 -20.86 36.95
CA ARG A 258 47.36 -21.26 35.62
C ARG A 258 46.42 -20.83 34.49
N LEU A 259 45.11 -20.88 34.72
CA LEU A 259 44.12 -20.40 33.76
C LEU A 259 44.26 -18.89 33.53
N ARG A 260 44.50 -18.09 34.60
CA ARG A 260 44.78 -16.66 34.48
C ARG A 260 46.08 -16.35 33.73
N ASP A 261 47.13 -17.14 33.91
CA ASP A 261 48.37 -17.00 33.12
C ASP A 261 48.13 -17.17 31.61
N ILE A 262 47.32 -18.16 31.23
CA ILE A 262 46.95 -18.41 29.82
C ILE A 262 46.10 -17.27 29.28
N GLU A 263 45.12 -16.80 30.07
CA GLU A 263 44.25 -15.67 29.71
C GLU A 263 45.06 -14.38 29.45
N ASN A 264 46.04 -14.08 30.31
CA ASN A 264 46.93 -12.93 30.15
C ASN A 264 47.79 -12.99 28.88
N LEU A 265 48.25 -14.18 28.48
CA LEU A 265 49.01 -14.38 27.24
C LEU A 265 48.13 -14.21 26.00
N LEU A 266 46.91 -14.77 26.02
CA LEU A 266 45.94 -14.63 24.93
C LEU A 266 45.51 -13.18 24.73
N LYS A 267 45.31 -12.45 25.83
CA LYS A 267 44.99 -11.02 25.82
C LYS A 267 46.09 -10.20 25.12
N LYS A 268 47.36 -10.45 25.42
CA LYS A 268 48.48 -9.75 24.76
C LYS A 268 48.54 -10.02 23.25
N ARG A 269 48.29 -11.27 22.83
CA ARG A 269 48.23 -11.63 21.40
C ARG A 269 47.08 -10.92 20.69
N ASP A 270 45.93 -10.87 21.35
CA ASP A 270 44.75 -10.22 20.83
C ASP A 270 44.91 -8.70 20.67
N GLU A 271 45.55 -8.04 21.65
CA GLU A 271 45.90 -6.62 21.57
C GLU A 271 46.81 -6.31 20.36
N GLU A 272 47.74 -7.20 20.03
CA GLU A 272 48.61 -7.06 18.84
C GLU A 272 47.83 -7.27 17.53
N ASN A 273 46.95 -8.29 17.48
CA ASN A 273 46.07 -8.50 16.33
C ASN A 273 45.20 -7.26 16.06
N ALA A 274 44.62 -6.66 17.10
CA ALA A 274 43.83 -5.44 16.96
C ALA A 274 44.64 -4.26 16.39
N ARG A 275 45.92 -4.12 16.77
CA ARG A 275 46.81 -3.08 16.21
C ARG A 275 47.04 -3.27 14.72
N GLN A 276 47.34 -4.50 14.27
CA GLN A 276 47.60 -4.79 12.86
C GLN A 276 46.36 -4.52 11.99
N ILE A 277 45.18 -4.93 12.47
CA ILE A 277 43.91 -4.67 11.76
C ILE A 277 43.63 -3.16 11.65
N THR A 278 43.92 -2.39 12.70
CA THR A 278 43.75 -0.94 12.69
C THR A 278 44.62 -0.26 11.61
N VAL A 279 45.84 -0.75 11.37
CA VAL A 279 46.73 -0.24 10.31
C VAL A 279 46.14 -0.53 8.92
N ILE A 280 45.72 -1.78 8.67
CA ILE A 280 45.10 -2.20 7.40
C ILE A 280 43.85 -1.36 7.11
N ARG A 281 42.98 -1.22 8.12
CA ARG A 281 41.75 -0.42 8.07
C ARG A 281 42.01 1.04 7.72
N THR A 282 43.01 1.65 8.36
CA THR A 282 43.38 3.06 8.13
C THR A 282 43.92 3.29 6.72
N GLN A 283 44.76 2.37 6.21
CA GLN A 283 45.29 2.46 4.85
C GLN A 283 44.21 2.26 3.78
N ALA A 284 43.32 1.28 3.97
CA ALA A 284 42.20 1.02 3.07
C ALA A 284 41.23 2.21 3.02
N ALA A 285 40.91 2.81 4.17
CA ALA A 285 40.04 3.99 4.26
C ALA A 285 40.64 5.22 3.55
N LYS A 286 41.95 5.45 3.71
CA LYS A 286 42.66 6.57 3.05
C LYS A 286 42.62 6.44 1.52
N ARG A 287 42.75 5.22 1.00
CA ARG A 287 42.78 4.94 -0.44
C ARG A 287 41.42 4.97 -1.13
N ARG A 288 40.30 4.95 -0.37
CA ARG A 288 38.89 5.05 -0.84
C ARG A 288 38.41 3.97 -1.83
N MET A 289 39.31 3.14 -2.35
CA MET A 289 39.02 2.07 -3.29
C MET A 289 38.68 0.73 -2.63
N HIS A 290 38.75 0.61 -1.30
CA HIS A 290 38.44 -0.63 -0.56
C HIS A 290 37.42 -0.49 0.59
N PRO A 291 36.22 0.09 0.39
CA PRO A 291 35.19 0.11 1.42
C PRO A 291 34.82 -1.26 2.00
N ALA A 292 34.82 -2.34 1.20
CA ALA A 292 34.55 -3.69 1.71
C ALA A 292 35.59 -4.16 2.74
N LEU A 293 36.88 -3.91 2.46
CA LEU A 293 37.98 -4.22 3.38
C LEU A 293 37.90 -3.39 4.67
N VAL A 294 37.50 -2.12 4.58
CA VAL A 294 37.30 -1.26 5.76
C VAL A 294 36.19 -1.82 6.64
N ALA A 295 35.04 -2.20 6.05
CA ALA A 295 33.92 -2.77 6.80
C ALA A 295 34.28 -4.12 7.45
N ALA A 296 35.00 -4.99 6.74
CA ALA A 296 35.48 -6.26 7.28
C ALA A 296 36.47 -6.06 8.44
N ALA A 297 37.36 -5.06 8.34
CA ALA A 297 38.29 -4.72 9.41
C ALA A 297 37.57 -4.13 10.64
N ASP A 298 36.57 -3.26 10.43
CA ASP A 298 35.75 -2.70 11.51
C ASP A 298 34.96 -3.81 12.23
N ALA A 299 34.40 -4.77 11.48
CA ALA A 299 33.72 -5.93 12.05
C ALA A 299 34.67 -6.82 12.87
N ALA A 300 35.89 -7.07 12.37
CA ALA A 300 36.89 -7.84 13.08
C ALA A 300 37.35 -7.15 14.38
N LEU A 301 37.53 -5.82 14.34
CA LEU A 301 37.88 -5.03 15.54
C LEU A 301 36.79 -5.06 16.61
N ALA A 302 35.51 -5.04 16.19
CA ALA A 302 34.37 -5.15 17.10
C ALA A 302 34.10 -6.59 17.59
N GLY A 303 34.70 -7.60 16.94
CA GLY A 303 34.46 -9.02 17.19
C GLY A 303 35.29 -9.64 18.31
N SER A 304 35.33 -10.98 18.34
CA SER A 304 36.13 -11.77 19.27
C SER A 304 37.61 -11.83 18.85
N PRO A 305 38.53 -12.30 19.73
CA PRO A 305 39.92 -12.55 19.34
C PRO A 305 40.06 -13.48 18.12
N THR A 306 39.16 -14.45 17.99
CA THR A 306 39.11 -15.38 16.86
C THR A 306 38.74 -14.68 15.56
N ASP A 307 37.83 -13.70 15.61
CA ASP A 307 37.44 -12.91 14.43
C ASP A 307 38.59 -12.04 13.93
N ARG A 308 39.34 -11.43 14.87
CA ARG A 308 40.56 -10.67 14.55
C ARG A 308 41.62 -11.56 13.92
N GLU A 309 41.86 -12.73 14.48
CA GLU A 309 42.82 -13.70 13.94
C GLU A 309 42.41 -14.21 12.55
N ARG A 310 41.13 -14.50 12.34
CA ARG A 310 40.60 -14.92 11.03
C ARG A 310 40.72 -13.81 9.98
N PHE A 311 40.45 -12.56 10.35
CA PHE A 311 40.59 -11.42 9.43
C PHE A 311 42.04 -11.28 8.95
N LEU A 312 43.01 -11.33 9.87
CA LEU A 312 44.43 -11.25 9.51
C LEU A 312 44.88 -12.44 8.66
N ARG A 313 44.32 -13.63 8.89
CA ARG A 313 44.70 -14.83 8.12
C ARG A 313 44.12 -14.84 6.71
N VAL A 314 42.85 -14.51 6.56
CA VAL A 314 42.11 -14.73 5.29
C VAL A 314 41.23 -13.54 4.92
N GLY A 315 40.55 -12.94 5.89
CA GLY A 315 39.54 -11.91 5.62
C GLY A 315 40.09 -10.66 4.92
N GLN A 316 41.33 -10.25 5.18
CA GLN A 316 41.94 -9.10 4.50
C GLN A 316 42.14 -9.30 2.98
N TYR A 317 42.21 -10.55 2.52
CA TYR A 317 42.41 -10.89 1.10
C TYR A 317 41.09 -11.17 0.39
N GLU A 318 40.12 -11.78 1.08
CA GLU A 318 38.77 -12.03 0.55
C GLU A 318 38.00 -10.73 0.23
N ASN A 319 38.30 -9.64 0.94
CA ASN A 319 37.58 -8.38 0.83
C ASN A 319 38.22 -7.35 -0.14
N LEU A 320 39.06 -7.81 -1.08
CA LEU A 320 39.63 -6.97 -2.14
C LEU A 320 38.72 -6.82 -3.37
N THR A 321 37.72 -7.67 -3.49
CA THR A 321 36.79 -7.71 -4.62
C THR A 321 35.62 -6.76 -4.41
N GLN A 322 35.34 -5.90 -5.39
CA GLN A 322 34.33 -4.84 -5.31
C GLN A 322 33.71 -4.51 -6.66
N SER A 323 32.58 -3.83 -6.64
CA SER A 323 31.85 -3.41 -7.84
C SER A 323 31.96 -1.90 -8.03
N LEU A 324 32.00 -1.44 -9.28
CA LEU A 324 32.10 -0.03 -9.64
C LEU A 324 30.77 0.46 -10.18
N ALA A 325 29.96 1.08 -9.32
CA ALA A 325 28.70 1.71 -9.70
C ALA A 325 28.95 3.08 -10.34
N ASN A 326 28.11 3.42 -11.28
CA ASN A 326 28.11 4.69 -11.99
C ASN A 326 27.34 5.76 -11.18
N SER A 327 27.80 7.02 -11.17
CA SER A 327 27.13 8.10 -10.42
C SER A 327 26.34 9.09 -11.31
N THR A 328 25.92 8.65 -12.50
CA THR A 328 25.52 9.56 -13.60
C THR A 328 24.02 9.57 -13.92
N GLN A 329 23.60 10.21 -15.03
CA GLN A 329 22.19 10.34 -15.48
C GLN A 329 21.38 9.03 -15.52
N LEU A 330 22.04 7.87 -15.63
CA LEU A 330 21.40 6.56 -15.62
C LEU A 330 21.00 6.10 -14.20
N GLY A 331 21.60 6.66 -13.15
CA GLY A 331 21.39 6.32 -11.75
C GLY A 331 22.45 5.35 -11.18
N PRO A 332 22.44 5.14 -9.84
CA PRO A 332 23.45 4.35 -9.11
C PRO A 332 23.32 2.84 -9.31
N ASP A 333 22.32 2.37 -10.06
CA ASP A 333 22.04 0.95 -10.30
C ASP A 333 22.79 0.38 -11.53
N PHE A 334 23.70 1.15 -12.14
CA PHE A 334 24.51 0.68 -13.28
C PHE A 334 25.95 0.45 -12.87
N TYR A 335 26.50 -0.72 -13.19
CA TYR A 335 27.86 -1.14 -12.81
C TYR A 335 28.72 -1.34 -14.05
N ILE A 336 30.03 -1.07 -13.91
CA ILE A 336 31.01 -1.49 -14.92
C ILE A 336 31.12 -3.01 -14.89
N THR A 337 30.88 -3.65 -16.02
CA THR A 337 30.96 -5.11 -16.16
C THR A 337 31.89 -5.55 -17.27
N ASP A 338 32.39 -6.75 -17.13
CA ASP A 338 33.14 -7.46 -18.17
C ASP A 338 32.19 -8.28 -19.07
N ASP A 339 31.72 -7.69 -20.16
CA ASP A 339 30.98 -8.41 -21.20
C ASP A 339 31.95 -8.99 -22.24
N LYS A 340 32.53 -10.16 -21.91
CA LYS A 340 33.35 -10.97 -22.82
C LYS A 340 34.51 -10.19 -23.46
N GLY A 341 35.13 -9.25 -22.75
CA GLY A 341 36.26 -8.44 -23.26
C GLY A 341 35.93 -6.99 -23.50
N LYS A 342 34.65 -6.62 -23.47
CA LYS A 342 34.21 -5.23 -23.52
C LYS A 342 33.79 -4.78 -22.13
N ALA A 343 34.28 -3.61 -21.70
CA ALA A 343 33.75 -2.95 -20.53
C ALA A 343 32.44 -2.25 -20.91
N VAL A 344 31.33 -2.61 -20.25
CA VAL A 344 30.00 -2.03 -20.50
C VAL A 344 29.33 -1.64 -19.19
N LEU A 345 28.30 -0.80 -19.26
CA LEU A 345 27.43 -0.53 -18.12
C LEU A 345 26.25 -1.50 -18.12
N THR A 346 26.15 -2.30 -17.07
CA THR A 346 25.03 -3.24 -16.88
C THR A 346 24.21 -2.83 -15.67
N GLU A 347 22.89 -2.87 -15.82
CA GLU A 347 21.93 -2.61 -14.74
C GLU A 347 21.98 -3.71 -13.68
N TRP A 348 21.81 -3.32 -12.42
CA TRP A 348 21.73 -4.22 -11.27
C TRP A 348 20.70 -5.32 -11.48
N ARG A 349 21.05 -6.55 -11.11
CA ARG A 349 20.12 -7.68 -11.07
C ARG A 349 20.30 -8.48 -9.79
N GLN A 350 19.22 -9.07 -9.30
CA GLN A 350 19.32 -10.01 -8.18
C GLN A 350 20.06 -11.29 -8.63
N GLY A 351 20.92 -11.83 -7.77
CA GLY A 351 21.69 -13.05 -8.04
C GLY A 351 23.19 -12.82 -7.95
N ASP A 352 23.95 -13.87 -8.29
CA ASP A 352 25.40 -13.80 -8.37
C ASP A 352 25.81 -13.31 -9.77
N HIS A 353 26.52 -12.18 -9.79
CA HIS A 353 26.93 -11.46 -11.00
C HIS A 353 28.44 -11.21 -10.97
N PRO A 354 29.26 -12.28 -11.09
CA PRO A 354 30.71 -12.16 -11.02
C PRO A 354 31.30 -11.26 -12.12
N GLU A 355 30.55 -10.99 -13.18
CA GLU A 355 30.95 -10.05 -14.24
C GLU A 355 30.88 -8.57 -13.81
N GLN A 356 30.18 -8.24 -12.72
CA GLN A 356 30.10 -6.89 -12.12
C GLN A 356 31.23 -6.63 -11.11
N ALA A 357 31.89 -7.71 -10.66
CA ALA A 357 32.87 -7.66 -9.59
C ALA A 357 34.30 -7.59 -10.14
N TRP A 358 35.11 -6.75 -9.51
CA TRP A 358 36.50 -6.48 -9.84
C TRP A 358 37.36 -6.74 -8.61
N LYS A 359 38.36 -7.62 -8.73
CA LYS A 359 39.42 -7.72 -7.73
C LYS A 359 40.34 -6.52 -7.90
N ILE A 360 40.34 -5.64 -6.91
CA ILE A 360 41.15 -4.42 -6.93
C ILE A 360 42.49 -4.74 -6.28
N GLU A 361 43.57 -4.55 -7.03
CA GLU A 361 44.93 -4.87 -6.60
C GLU A 361 45.82 -3.62 -6.69
N PRO A 362 46.99 -3.60 -6.01
CA PRO A 362 48.00 -2.59 -6.28
C PRO A 362 48.31 -2.52 -7.78
N GLY A 363 48.49 -1.32 -8.30
CA GLY A 363 48.68 -1.09 -9.73
C GLY A 363 49.86 -1.87 -10.30
N LEU A 364 49.64 -2.52 -11.46
CA LEU A 364 50.62 -3.39 -12.11
C LEU A 364 51.92 -2.66 -12.51
N SER A 365 51.87 -1.34 -12.73
CA SER A 365 53.07 -0.51 -12.96
C SER A 365 53.43 0.40 -11.80
N ASP A 366 52.46 0.76 -10.95
CA ASP A 366 52.66 1.62 -9.78
C ASP A 366 51.81 1.11 -8.59
N PRO A 367 52.44 0.62 -7.50
CA PRO A 367 51.74 0.05 -6.35
C PRO A 367 50.99 1.10 -5.48
N THR A 368 51.19 2.39 -5.75
CA THR A 368 50.41 3.48 -5.14
C THR A 368 49.05 3.69 -5.82
N CYS A 369 48.91 3.19 -7.05
CA CYS A 369 47.68 3.20 -7.84
C CYS A 369 47.01 1.81 -7.83
N PHE A 370 46.03 1.58 -8.72
CA PHE A 370 45.17 0.40 -8.71
C PHE A 370 45.10 -0.28 -10.07
N SER A 371 44.92 -1.60 -10.06
CA SER A 371 44.55 -2.39 -11.24
C SER A 371 43.29 -3.19 -10.93
N PHE A 372 42.40 -3.29 -11.91
CA PHE A 372 41.09 -3.94 -11.77
C PHE A 372 41.08 -5.24 -12.56
N GLN A 373 41.14 -6.37 -11.86
CA GLN A 373 41.06 -7.69 -12.46
C GLN A 373 39.60 -8.16 -12.48
N SER A 374 39.15 -8.69 -13.62
CA SER A 374 37.84 -9.31 -13.78
C SER A 374 37.74 -10.57 -12.91
N VAL A 375 36.68 -10.67 -12.10
CA VAL A 375 36.37 -11.88 -11.31
C VAL A 375 35.80 -12.98 -12.21
N ALA A 376 34.92 -12.61 -13.15
CA ALA A 376 34.38 -13.54 -14.14
C ALA A 376 35.46 -14.14 -15.05
N ARG A 377 36.53 -13.38 -15.35
CA ARG A 377 37.65 -13.83 -16.20
C ARG A 377 39.00 -13.48 -15.55
N PRO A 378 39.52 -14.34 -14.66
CA PRO A 378 40.82 -14.11 -14.02
C PRO A 378 41.93 -13.80 -15.04
N ASN A 379 42.90 -12.99 -14.65
CA ASN A 379 44.00 -12.47 -15.48
C ASN A 379 43.58 -11.52 -16.61
N ASN A 380 42.32 -11.08 -16.65
CA ASN A 380 41.88 -10.03 -17.55
C ASN A 380 41.72 -8.73 -16.76
N TYR A 381 42.28 -7.63 -17.26
CA TYR A 381 42.33 -6.35 -16.57
C TYR A 381 41.62 -5.26 -17.35
N LEU A 382 40.99 -4.34 -16.61
CA LEU A 382 40.46 -3.11 -17.18
C LEU A 382 41.62 -2.27 -17.71
N ARG A 383 41.68 -2.11 -19.03
CA ARG A 383 42.80 -1.51 -19.76
C ARG A 383 42.33 -0.35 -20.61
N TRP A 384 43.10 0.74 -20.57
CA TRP A 384 42.91 1.87 -21.47
C TRP A 384 43.29 1.51 -22.92
N ARG A 385 42.47 1.93 -23.89
CA ARG A 385 42.73 1.84 -25.34
C ARG A 385 42.92 3.22 -25.96
N LYS A 386 43.85 3.30 -26.93
CA LYS A 386 44.29 4.55 -27.57
C LYS A 386 43.14 5.31 -28.27
N ASP A 387 43.31 6.63 -28.26
CA ASP A 387 42.42 7.77 -28.54
C ASP A 387 41.40 7.69 -29.70
N MET A 388 40.23 8.31 -29.49
CA MET A 388 39.46 8.94 -30.59
C MET A 388 39.90 10.42 -30.68
N PRO A 389 40.35 10.92 -31.85
CA PRO A 389 40.84 12.28 -31.96
C PRO A 389 39.78 13.31 -31.51
N GLY A 390 40.13 14.16 -30.53
CA GLY A 390 39.34 15.35 -30.16
C GLY A 390 38.56 15.30 -28.84
N HIS A 391 38.64 14.22 -28.04
CA HIS A 391 37.91 14.11 -26.77
C HIS A 391 38.79 13.79 -25.56
N SER A 392 38.34 14.15 -24.35
CA SER A 392 39.02 13.88 -23.07
C SER A 392 38.86 12.43 -22.55
N ARG A 393 38.22 11.55 -23.34
CA ARG A 393 37.79 10.20 -22.96
C ARG A 393 38.88 9.13 -23.08
N ALA A 394 38.94 8.20 -22.12
CA ALA A 394 39.67 6.92 -22.24
C ALA A 394 38.68 5.77 -22.44
N LEU A 395 38.53 5.27 -23.67
CA LEU A 395 37.79 4.03 -23.93
C LEU A 395 38.52 2.86 -23.26
N VAL A 396 37.74 1.98 -22.65
CA VAL A 396 38.27 0.82 -21.93
C VAL A 396 37.87 -0.51 -22.55
N ALA A 397 38.80 -1.45 -22.46
CA ALA A 397 38.60 -2.86 -22.79
C ALA A 397 39.00 -3.72 -21.59
N VAL A 398 38.63 -5.00 -21.64
CA VAL A 398 39.00 -5.98 -20.61
C VAL A 398 39.87 -7.04 -21.26
N ASP A 399 41.18 -6.89 -21.12
CA ASP A 399 42.18 -7.65 -21.87
C ASP A 399 42.97 -8.61 -20.98
N PRO A 400 43.37 -9.79 -21.49
CA PRO A 400 44.26 -10.69 -20.77
C PRO A 400 45.65 -10.06 -20.59
N LEU A 401 46.24 -10.25 -19.41
CA LEU A 401 47.60 -9.80 -19.08
C LEU A 401 48.63 -10.38 -20.07
N ASP A 402 49.23 -9.51 -20.89
CA ASP A 402 50.35 -9.87 -21.77
C ASP A 402 51.73 -9.63 -21.10
N GLY A 403 51.70 -8.99 -19.92
CA GLY A 403 52.83 -8.66 -19.05
C GLY A 403 53.88 -7.71 -19.64
N SER A 404 53.61 -7.11 -20.79
CA SER A 404 54.41 -6.01 -21.33
C SER A 404 54.36 -4.79 -20.40
N LYS A 405 55.44 -3.98 -20.40
CA LYS A 405 55.46 -2.70 -19.65
C LYS A 405 54.33 -1.77 -20.10
N ALA A 406 54.00 -1.78 -21.40
CA ALA A 406 52.90 -1.02 -21.96
C ALA A 406 51.56 -1.46 -21.35
N PHE A 407 51.27 -2.77 -21.31
CA PHE A 407 50.07 -3.28 -20.67
C PHE A 407 49.99 -2.91 -19.21
N LYS A 408 51.07 -3.11 -18.44
CA LYS A 408 51.09 -2.80 -17.00
C LYS A 408 50.75 -1.33 -16.74
N ALA A 409 51.24 -0.41 -17.58
CA ALA A 409 50.90 1.00 -17.50
C ALA A 409 49.45 1.29 -17.93
N GLU A 410 49.00 0.72 -19.04
CA GLU A 410 47.62 0.92 -19.56
C GLU A 410 46.52 0.30 -18.67
N ALA A 411 46.87 -0.69 -17.85
CA ALA A 411 45.99 -1.34 -16.87
C ALA A 411 46.14 -0.78 -15.44
N THR A 412 46.93 0.30 -15.26
CA THR A 412 47.10 0.98 -13.97
C THR A 412 46.35 2.31 -13.95
N TRP A 413 45.49 2.46 -12.94
CA TRP A 413 44.58 3.58 -12.77
C TRP A 413 44.80 4.25 -11.42
N CYS A 414 44.97 5.56 -11.43
CA CYS A 414 45.21 6.36 -10.24
C CYS A 414 43.97 7.19 -9.89
N LEU A 415 43.77 7.44 -8.60
CA LEU A 415 42.64 8.23 -8.09
C LEU A 415 42.95 9.73 -8.20
N ASN A 416 42.02 10.51 -8.77
CA ASN A 416 42.13 11.97 -8.73
C ASN A 416 41.55 12.50 -7.42
N ASP A 417 42.42 12.87 -6.48
CA ASP A 417 42.04 13.40 -5.16
C ASP A 417 41.51 14.84 -5.19
N MET A 418 41.59 15.54 -6.32
CA MET A 418 41.17 16.95 -6.44
C MET A 418 39.66 17.13 -6.70
N VAL A 419 38.90 16.05 -6.89
CA VAL A 419 37.48 16.14 -7.21
C VAL A 419 36.60 15.24 -6.35
N SER A 420 35.40 15.70 -6.03
CA SER A 420 34.44 14.97 -5.19
C SER A 420 33.88 13.76 -5.94
N GLY A 421 34.28 12.56 -5.56
CA GLY A 421 33.88 11.30 -6.21
C GLY A 421 35.07 10.37 -6.40
N ILE A 422 34.88 9.24 -7.08
CA ILE A 422 35.98 8.37 -7.51
C ILE A 422 36.20 8.61 -9.00
N VAL A 423 37.24 9.38 -9.32
CA VAL A 423 37.70 9.61 -10.69
C VAL A 423 38.96 8.82 -10.91
N LEU A 424 38.98 7.99 -11.93
CA LEU A 424 40.14 7.17 -12.27
C LEU A 424 40.78 7.70 -13.54
N TYR A 425 42.09 7.97 -13.50
CA TYR A 425 42.88 8.32 -14.67
C TYR A 425 43.96 7.27 -14.91
N PRO A 426 44.28 6.94 -16.18
CA PRO A 426 45.35 6.00 -16.48
C PRO A 426 46.72 6.63 -16.19
N VAL A 427 47.65 5.86 -15.64
CA VAL A 427 48.98 6.38 -15.24
C VAL A 427 49.82 6.90 -16.42
N ASN A 428 49.52 6.42 -17.63
CA ASN A 428 50.28 6.73 -18.86
C ASN A 428 49.54 7.65 -19.85
N ALA A 429 48.42 8.25 -19.46
CA ALA A 429 47.75 9.27 -20.28
C ALA A 429 47.20 10.42 -19.42
N GLU A 430 47.99 11.48 -19.31
CA GLU A 430 47.64 12.69 -18.57
C GLU A 430 46.44 13.41 -19.20
N GLY A 431 45.50 13.86 -18.37
CA GLY A 431 44.27 14.55 -18.83
C GLY A 431 43.16 13.64 -19.35
N LYS A 432 43.31 12.31 -19.28
CA LYS A 432 42.28 11.33 -19.63
C LYS A 432 41.65 10.74 -18.36
N TYR A 433 40.40 10.29 -18.46
CA TYR A 433 39.69 9.62 -17.37
C TYR A 433 38.91 8.38 -17.85
N LEU A 434 38.72 7.42 -16.95
CA LEU A 434 37.98 6.18 -17.20
C LEU A 434 36.56 6.50 -17.70
N TYR A 435 36.25 6.07 -18.93
CA TYR A 435 34.96 6.28 -19.55
C TYR A 435 34.43 4.96 -20.15
N VAL A 436 33.18 4.62 -19.79
CA VAL A 436 32.43 3.50 -20.36
C VAL A 436 31.24 4.08 -21.14
N GLU A 437 30.94 3.49 -22.30
CA GLU A 437 29.81 3.89 -23.15
C GLU A 437 28.49 3.94 -22.34
N GLY A 438 27.80 5.08 -22.34
CA GLY A 438 26.59 5.34 -21.55
C GLY A 438 26.81 6.07 -20.22
N ALA A 439 28.05 6.25 -19.75
CA ALA A 439 28.36 7.13 -18.62
C ALA A 439 28.13 8.62 -18.99
N LEU A 440 27.86 9.48 -17.98
CA LEU A 440 27.79 10.94 -18.22
C LEU A 440 29.09 11.40 -18.85
N ASP A 441 28.94 12.23 -19.86
CA ASP A 441 30.03 13.02 -20.40
C ASP A 441 29.48 14.38 -20.84
N ASP A 442 29.83 15.41 -20.08
CA ASP A 442 29.55 16.79 -20.45
C ASP A 442 30.84 17.62 -20.34
N GLU A 443 31.54 17.69 -21.48
CA GLU A 443 32.76 18.48 -21.65
C GLU A 443 32.50 19.99 -21.46
N SER A 444 31.25 20.47 -21.63
CA SER A 444 30.90 21.89 -21.47
C SER A 444 30.85 22.34 -20.01
N THR A 445 30.53 21.42 -19.09
CA THR A 445 30.49 21.66 -17.64
C THR A 445 31.68 21.08 -16.88
N ARG A 446 32.64 20.43 -17.59
CA ARG A 446 33.73 19.64 -16.98
C ARG A 446 33.21 18.55 -16.04
N SER A 447 32.08 17.95 -16.38
CA SER A 447 31.49 16.82 -15.64
C SER A 447 32.02 15.51 -16.21
N TRP A 448 33.02 14.94 -15.53
CA TRP A 448 33.67 13.68 -15.85
C TRP A 448 32.91 12.50 -15.22
N ALA A 449 33.06 11.30 -15.79
CA ALA A 449 32.46 10.09 -15.25
C ALA A 449 33.03 9.77 -13.85
N SER A 450 32.16 9.79 -12.85
CA SER A 450 32.48 9.51 -11.45
C SER A 450 31.90 8.17 -11.03
N TRP A 451 32.65 7.43 -10.22
CA TRP A 451 32.31 6.08 -9.80
C TRP A 451 32.01 6.01 -8.29
N VAL A 452 31.24 5.01 -7.89
CA VAL A 452 31.00 4.63 -6.50
C VAL A 452 31.48 3.20 -6.33
N VAL A 453 32.42 2.97 -5.42
CA VAL A 453 32.92 1.62 -5.12
C VAL A 453 32.00 0.99 -4.08
N GLU A 454 31.46 -0.17 -4.40
CA GLU A 454 30.55 -0.95 -3.57
C GLU A 454 31.10 -2.36 -3.31
N PRO A 455 30.57 -3.11 -2.32
CA PRO A 455 30.88 -4.52 -2.13
C PRO A 455 30.64 -5.36 -3.41
N PRO A 456 31.28 -6.54 -3.53
CA PRO A 456 31.28 -7.34 -4.76
C PRO A 456 29.89 -7.89 -5.13
N HIS A 457 29.03 -8.08 -4.12
CA HIS A 457 27.60 -8.27 -4.31
C HIS A 457 26.93 -6.93 -4.03
N PRO A 458 26.56 -6.15 -5.05
CA PRO A 458 26.05 -4.81 -4.82
C PRO A 458 24.73 -4.87 -4.05
N THR A 459 24.60 -4.01 -3.03
CA THR A 459 23.41 -3.94 -2.18
C THR A 459 22.15 -3.66 -2.99
N MET A 460 21.03 -4.32 -2.63
CA MET A 460 19.78 -4.16 -3.37
C MET A 460 19.37 -2.68 -3.41
N PRO A 461 18.77 -2.19 -4.50
CA PRO A 461 18.33 -0.79 -4.58
C PRO A 461 17.40 -0.38 -3.42
N ILE A 462 16.56 -1.32 -2.98
CA ILE A 462 15.70 -1.16 -1.80
C ILE A 462 16.53 -0.90 -0.53
N ASP A 463 17.60 -1.67 -0.32
CA ASP A 463 18.50 -1.50 0.84
C ASP A 463 19.23 -0.16 0.79
N ARG A 464 19.72 0.24 -0.39
CA ARG A 464 20.43 1.51 -0.55
C ARG A 464 19.54 2.69 -0.21
N ARG A 465 18.32 2.74 -0.76
CA ARG A 465 17.37 3.83 -0.45
C ARG A 465 17.05 3.86 1.04
N TYR A 466 16.79 2.70 1.64
CA TYR A 466 16.52 2.60 3.07
C TYR A 466 17.70 3.05 3.93
N ALA A 467 18.94 2.71 3.55
CA ALA A 467 20.15 3.10 4.27
C ALA A 467 20.54 4.58 4.07
N SER A 468 20.20 5.20 2.94
CA SER A 468 20.50 6.61 2.67
C SER A 468 19.51 7.61 3.28
N ASP A 469 18.24 7.22 3.48
CA ASP A 469 17.19 8.14 3.91
C ASP A 469 16.76 7.90 5.37
N GLN A 470 17.27 8.73 6.29
CA GLN A 470 16.92 8.63 7.71
C GLN A 470 15.43 8.87 7.97
N LYS A 471 14.80 9.83 7.27
CA LYS A 471 13.37 10.13 7.48
C LYS A 471 12.50 8.95 7.07
N LEU A 472 12.87 8.29 5.97
CA LEU A 472 12.22 7.06 5.53
C LEU A 472 12.35 5.94 6.56
N ARG A 473 13.53 5.76 7.18
CA ARG A 473 13.69 4.76 8.25
C ARG A 473 12.81 5.05 9.45
N ASP A 474 12.76 6.30 9.88
CA ASP A 474 11.96 6.72 11.04
C ASP A 474 10.45 6.53 10.78
N SER A 475 9.99 6.79 9.56
CA SER A 475 8.58 6.65 9.17
C SER A 475 8.17 5.21 8.87
N LEU A 476 9.05 4.41 8.25
CA LEU A 476 8.74 3.09 7.72
C LEU A 476 9.04 1.95 8.72
N GLY A 477 9.98 2.16 9.64
CA GLY A 477 10.39 1.17 10.62
C GLY A 477 11.37 0.13 10.05
N LYS A 478 11.59 -0.96 10.79
CA LYS A 478 12.54 -2.03 10.41
C LYS A 478 11.98 -2.96 9.32
N PRO A 479 12.84 -3.60 8.52
CA PRO A 479 12.39 -4.61 7.57
C PRO A 479 11.84 -5.85 8.29
N VAL A 480 10.75 -6.41 7.76
CA VAL A 480 10.06 -7.58 8.34
C VAL A 480 10.56 -8.88 7.73
N ARG A 481 10.86 -8.87 6.43
CA ARG A 481 11.37 -10.02 5.66
C ARG A 481 12.24 -9.58 4.50
N ASP A 482 12.81 -10.56 3.81
CA ASP A 482 13.60 -10.32 2.60
C ASP A 482 12.72 -9.82 1.45
N ALA A 483 13.36 -9.09 0.52
CA ALA A 483 12.70 -8.58 -0.67
C ALA A 483 12.22 -9.73 -1.56
N VAL A 484 11.03 -9.57 -2.14
CA VAL A 484 10.47 -10.48 -3.14
C VAL A 484 10.44 -9.74 -4.46
N LEU A 485 11.34 -10.12 -5.36
CA LEU A 485 11.46 -9.56 -6.70
C LEU A 485 11.12 -10.63 -7.75
N ASP A 486 10.57 -10.20 -8.88
CA ASP A 486 10.32 -11.04 -10.03
C ASP A 486 11.54 -11.11 -10.99
N ALA A 487 11.40 -11.85 -12.09
CA ALA A 487 12.44 -12.01 -13.11
C ALA A 487 12.83 -10.69 -13.83
N ASN A 488 12.03 -9.63 -13.69
CA ASN A 488 12.29 -8.30 -14.25
C ASN A 488 12.83 -7.31 -13.20
N ASN A 489 13.20 -7.79 -12.01
CA ASN A 489 13.59 -7.00 -10.84
C ASN A 489 12.51 -6.01 -10.37
N VAL A 490 11.24 -6.33 -10.60
CA VAL A 490 10.12 -5.60 -10.02
C VAL A 490 9.62 -6.36 -8.81
N GLY A 491 9.37 -5.64 -7.73
CA GLY A 491 8.89 -6.29 -6.52
C GLY A 491 8.91 -5.36 -5.33
N TYR A 492 8.95 -5.95 -4.14
CA TYR A 492 8.84 -5.18 -2.91
C TYR A 492 9.51 -5.83 -1.73
N ARG A 493 9.73 -5.03 -0.70
CA ARG A 493 10.09 -5.51 0.64
C ARG A 493 9.17 -4.91 1.68
N GLU A 494 8.77 -5.74 2.63
CA GLU A 494 7.93 -5.34 3.76
C GLU A 494 8.75 -4.79 4.92
N TYR A 495 8.18 -3.76 5.53
CA TYR A 495 8.65 -3.09 6.73
C TYR A 495 7.49 -2.95 7.71
N GLU A 496 7.79 -2.63 8.97
CA GLU A 496 6.81 -2.54 10.06
C GLU A 496 5.60 -1.64 9.72
N LYS A 497 5.82 -0.54 8.99
CA LYS A 497 4.81 0.47 8.69
C LYS A 497 4.53 0.67 7.20
N GLY A 498 4.99 -0.24 6.33
CA GLY A 498 4.76 -0.11 4.89
C GLY A 498 5.60 -1.04 4.04
N ARG A 499 5.68 -0.71 2.75
CA ARG A 499 6.46 -1.44 1.75
C ARG A 499 7.28 -0.48 0.90
N LEU A 500 8.51 -0.89 0.58
CA LEU A 500 9.29 -0.29 -0.50
C LEU A 500 9.10 -1.15 -1.75
N TYR A 501 8.73 -0.52 -2.85
CA TYR A 501 8.54 -1.12 -4.16
C TYR A 501 9.69 -0.71 -5.07
N LEU A 502 10.35 -1.70 -5.67
CA LEU A 502 11.27 -1.47 -6.78
C LEU A 502 10.45 -1.58 -8.07
N THR A 503 10.38 -0.48 -8.82
CA THR A 503 9.62 -0.38 -10.07
C THR A 503 10.51 0.02 -11.23
N ARG A 504 10.11 -0.33 -12.46
CA ARG A 504 10.91 -0.14 -13.67
C ARG A 504 10.18 0.77 -14.67
N ASP A 505 10.90 1.72 -15.26
CA ASP A 505 10.46 2.43 -16.46
C ASP A 505 10.87 1.63 -17.72
N GLN A 506 9.98 1.52 -18.71
CA GLN A 506 10.23 0.79 -19.96
C GLN A 506 10.59 1.71 -21.14
N HIS A 507 11.18 2.89 -20.90
CA HIS A 507 11.68 3.74 -21.98
C HIS A 507 13.19 3.57 -22.27
N GLN A 508 13.51 3.61 -23.57
CA GLN A 508 14.86 3.58 -24.13
C GLN A 508 15.76 4.66 -23.52
N LEU A 509 16.94 4.25 -23.06
CA LEU A 509 18.13 5.08 -22.78
C LEU A 509 17.84 6.37 -21.99
N GLY A 510 17.55 6.20 -20.69
CA GLY A 510 17.72 7.26 -19.69
C GLY A 510 16.46 7.59 -18.89
N THR A 511 16.05 6.69 -17.98
CA THR A 511 15.47 7.05 -16.68
C THR A 511 15.35 5.81 -15.78
N SER A 512 15.74 5.98 -14.53
CA SER A 512 16.09 4.96 -13.54
C SER A 512 14.87 4.21 -12.97
N GLY A 513 15.02 2.92 -12.70
CA GLY A 513 14.11 2.21 -11.79
C GLY A 513 14.09 2.88 -10.41
N GLY A 514 12.93 2.89 -9.76
CA GLY A 514 12.66 3.72 -8.60
C GLY A 514 12.23 2.95 -7.35
N VAL A 515 12.87 3.35 -6.23
CA VAL A 515 12.65 3.11 -4.79
C VAL A 515 11.30 3.38 -4.11
N HIS A 516 10.09 3.19 -4.62
CA HIS A 516 8.94 3.92 -4.05
C HIS A 516 8.35 3.39 -2.74
N VAL A 517 8.00 4.29 -1.81
CA VAL A 517 7.36 3.93 -0.53
C VAL A 517 5.83 4.00 -0.61
N ILE A 518 5.17 2.97 -0.08
CA ILE A 518 3.74 3.00 0.26
C ILE A 518 3.58 2.55 1.71
N TYR A 519 2.93 3.37 2.53
CA TYR A 519 2.73 3.10 3.94
C TYR A 519 1.51 2.19 4.18
N ASN A 520 1.54 1.44 5.28
CA ASN A 520 0.41 0.62 5.70
C ASN A 520 -0.84 1.46 5.88
N GLY A 521 -1.98 0.95 5.42
CA GLY A 521 -3.27 1.61 5.49
C GLY A 521 -3.98 1.67 4.14
N PRO A 522 -5.03 2.49 4.03
CA PRO A 522 -6.01 2.36 2.95
C PRO A 522 -5.46 2.55 1.53
N VAL A 523 -4.40 3.34 1.36
CA VAL A 523 -3.74 3.51 0.05
C VAL A 523 -3.06 2.22 -0.39
N LEU A 524 -2.31 1.57 0.51
CA LEU A 524 -1.66 0.28 0.24
C LEU A 524 -2.71 -0.82 0.02
N ASP A 525 -3.73 -0.87 0.87
CA ASP A 525 -4.81 -1.85 0.74
C ASP A 525 -5.48 -1.74 -0.63
N LYS A 526 -5.79 -0.50 -1.06
CA LYS A 526 -6.39 -0.27 -2.38
C LYS A 526 -5.45 -0.62 -3.53
N TYR A 527 -4.16 -0.30 -3.40
CA TYR A 527 -3.17 -0.66 -4.41
C TYR A 527 -3.07 -2.19 -4.59
N LEU A 528 -3.11 -2.95 -3.49
CA LEU A 528 -3.10 -4.41 -3.51
C LEU A 528 -4.41 -5.01 -4.03
N GLU A 529 -5.56 -4.42 -3.68
CA GLU A 529 -6.89 -4.81 -4.20
C GLU A 529 -6.93 -4.72 -5.74
N LEU A 530 -6.28 -3.70 -6.32
CA LEU A 530 -6.17 -3.53 -7.76
C LEU A 530 -5.16 -4.48 -8.43
N GLY A 531 -4.58 -5.42 -7.68
CA GLY A 531 -3.62 -6.42 -8.17
C GLY A 531 -2.15 -6.02 -8.05
N GLY A 532 -1.87 -4.90 -7.37
CA GLY A 532 -0.51 -4.45 -7.06
C GLY A 532 0.36 -4.17 -8.30
N PRO A 533 1.69 -4.37 -8.21
CA PRO A 533 2.62 -3.97 -9.27
C PRO A 533 2.45 -4.75 -10.58
N TYR A 534 1.86 -5.95 -10.52
CA TYR A 534 1.69 -6.80 -11.70
C TYR A 534 0.50 -6.40 -12.58
N ALA A 535 -0.59 -5.94 -11.96
CA ALA A 535 -1.82 -5.57 -12.67
C ALA A 535 -1.85 -4.08 -13.10
N LEU A 536 -1.07 -3.23 -12.42
CA LEU A 536 -0.98 -1.79 -12.68
C LEU A 536 0.39 -1.42 -13.25
N PRO A 537 0.66 -1.67 -14.55
CA PRO A 537 1.93 -1.28 -15.16
C PRO A 537 2.06 0.25 -15.18
N GLY A 538 3.13 0.76 -14.57
CA GLY A 538 3.46 2.18 -14.51
C GLY A 538 4.57 2.46 -13.51
N VAL A 539 5.13 3.66 -13.58
CA VAL A 539 6.14 4.13 -12.63
C VAL A 539 5.42 4.63 -11.39
N LEU A 540 5.62 3.95 -10.26
CA LEU A 540 5.07 4.41 -8.99
C LEU A 540 5.75 5.71 -8.57
N THR A 541 5.05 6.55 -7.83
CA THR A 541 5.66 7.61 -7.03
C THR A 541 5.67 7.20 -5.57
N ASP A 542 6.39 7.95 -4.73
CA ASP A 542 6.18 7.83 -3.29
C ASP A 542 4.74 8.22 -2.95
N GLN A 543 4.17 7.53 -1.96
CA GLN A 543 2.96 7.99 -1.30
C GLN A 543 3.26 9.33 -0.60
N VAL A 544 2.53 10.37 -0.99
CA VAL A 544 2.69 11.71 -0.44
C VAL A 544 1.41 12.16 0.25
N PRO A 545 1.49 13.04 1.26
CA PRO A 545 0.33 13.77 1.73
C PRO A 545 -0.32 14.52 0.57
N GLY A 546 -1.66 14.56 0.54
CA GLY A 546 -2.38 15.42 -0.40
C GLY A 546 -1.97 16.88 -0.25
N ARG A 547 -2.13 17.69 -1.31
CA ARG A 547 -1.78 19.12 -1.34
C ARG A 547 -2.46 19.92 -0.24
N ASP A 548 -3.65 19.49 0.18
CA ASP A 548 -4.41 20.08 1.28
C ASP A 548 -4.03 19.54 2.67
N ARG A 549 -3.12 18.55 2.72
CA ARG A 549 -2.64 17.81 3.90
C ARG A 549 -3.72 17.06 4.69
N LYS A 550 -4.90 16.82 4.11
CA LYS A 550 -6.01 16.11 4.78
C LYS A 550 -6.11 14.63 4.41
N GLY A 551 -5.29 14.19 3.47
CA GLY A 551 -5.31 12.84 2.93
C GLY A 551 -3.96 12.44 2.38
N GLN A 552 -3.96 11.37 1.61
CA GLN A 552 -2.77 10.74 1.03
C GLN A 552 -3.05 10.45 -0.44
N VAL A 553 -2.04 10.62 -1.28
CA VAL A 553 -2.13 10.36 -2.73
C VAL A 553 -0.93 9.53 -3.15
N LEU A 554 -1.21 8.46 -3.87
CA LEU A 554 -0.24 7.68 -4.63
C LEU A 554 -0.49 7.90 -6.12
N THR A 555 0.55 8.25 -6.86
CA THR A 555 0.47 8.41 -8.32
C THR A 555 1.20 7.26 -8.99
N ILE A 556 0.60 6.73 -10.04
CA ILE A 556 1.18 5.72 -10.92
C ILE A 556 1.19 6.32 -12.33
N ALA A 557 2.39 6.70 -12.79
CA ALA A 557 2.58 7.32 -14.08
C ALA A 557 2.58 6.28 -15.22
N ARG A 558 1.84 6.56 -16.30
CA ARG A 558 1.79 5.70 -17.49
C ARG A 558 2.49 6.39 -18.67
N PRO A 559 3.81 6.25 -18.82
CA PRO A 559 4.60 7.02 -19.79
C PRO A 559 4.24 6.76 -21.27
N ARG A 560 3.57 5.64 -21.59
CA ARG A 560 3.15 5.32 -22.98
C ARG A 560 1.95 6.15 -23.48
N VAL A 561 1.23 6.83 -22.59
CA VAL A 561 0.11 7.71 -22.95
C VAL A 561 0.33 9.07 -22.31
N ALA A 562 0.66 10.08 -23.12
CA ALA A 562 0.99 11.41 -22.63
C ALA A 562 -0.14 11.97 -21.74
N ASN A 563 0.21 12.38 -20.53
CA ASN A 563 -0.68 12.97 -19.51
C ASN A 563 -1.77 12.03 -18.92
N GLU A 564 -1.62 10.71 -19.07
CA GLU A 564 -2.47 9.74 -18.37
C GLU A 564 -1.76 9.19 -17.13
N HIS A 565 -2.32 9.52 -15.96
CA HIS A 565 -1.86 9.00 -14.67
C HIS A 565 -3.01 8.28 -13.99
N LEU A 566 -2.68 7.26 -13.21
CA LEU A 566 -3.60 6.65 -12.26
C LEU A 566 -3.27 7.18 -10.88
N TYR A 567 -4.30 7.67 -10.18
CA TYR A 567 -4.19 8.21 -8.84
C TYR A 567 -4.96 7.32 -7.88
N ILE A 568 -4.35 6.94 -6.77
CA ILE A 568 -5.05 6.38 -5.61
C ILE A 568 -5.04 7.47 -4.54
N ALA A 569 -6.20 8.09 -4.33
CA ALA A 569 -6.36 9.17 -3.37
C ALA A 569 -7.22 8.69 -2.19
N TRP A 570 -6.74 8.98 -0.98
CA TRP A 570 -7.40 8.62 0.27
C TRP A 570 -7.62 9.84 1.15
N SER A 571 -8.79 9.93 1.78
CA SER A 571 -9.03 10.80 2.93
C SER A 571 -9.82 10.06 4.02
N PRO A 572 -9.76 10.51 5.29
CA PRO A 572 -10.58 9.94 6.35
C PRO A 572 -12.09 10.00 6.08
N ALA A 573 -12.55 10.99 5.31
CA ALA A 573 -13.96 11.19 5.01
C ALA A 573 -14.47 10.30 3.87
N THR A 574 -13.61 9.95 2.92
CA THR A 574 -14.02 9.30 1.66
C THR A 574 -13.52 7.88 1.52
N GLY A 575 -12.44 7.47 2.19
CA GLY A 575 -11.76 6.22 1.87
C GLY A 575 -10.83 6.36 0.66
N ALA A 576 -10.22 5.25 0.24
CA ALA A 576 -9.19 5.20 -0.80
C ALA A 576 -9.83 4.81 -2.13
N HIS A 577 -9.70 5.67 -3.14
CA HIS A 577 -10.32 5.46 -4.44
C HIS A 577 -9.39 5.76 -5.60
N VAL A 578 -9.64 5.06 -6.71
CA VAL A 578 -8.87 5.21 -7.93
C VAL A 578 -9.51 6.18 -8.91
N VAL A 579 -8.68 7.05 -9.49
CA VAL A 579 -9.05 7.99 -10.54
C VAL A 579 -8.01 7.91 -11.65
N TYR A 580 -8.43 7.69 -12.90
CA TYR A 580 -7.51 7.52 -14.04
C TYR A 580 -8.14 7.99 -15.36
N GLY A 581 -7.42 7.80 -16.46
CA GLY A 581 -7.89 8.17 -17.80
C GLY A 581 -8.19 9.66 -17.93
N MET A 582 -9.12 9.99 -18.82
CA MET A 582 -9.55 11.38 -19.06
C MET A 582 -10.19 12.03 -17.81
N ILE A 583 -10.79 11.22 -16.92
CA ILE A 583 -11.35 11.71 -15.66
C ILE A 583 -10.20 12.15 -14.73
N GLY A 584 -9.18 11.30 -14.56
CA GLY A 584 -7.99 11.59 -13.78
C GLY A 584 -7.20 12.78 -14.31
N THR A 585 -7.02 12.88 -15.63
CA THR A 585 -6.38 14.05 -16.25
C THR A 585 -7.17 15.33 -15.97
N THR A 586 -8.50 15.30 -16.08
CA THR A 586 -9.35 16.46 -15.77
C THR A 586 -9.28 16.84 -14.29
N TRP A 587 -9.35 15.84 -13.40
CA TRP A 587 -9.27 16.04 -11.95
C TRP A 587 -7.93 16.65 -11.55
N ALA A 588 -6.82 16.11 -12.04
CA ALA A 588 -5.48 16.63 -11.79
C ALA A 588 -5.29 18.06 -12.32
N ALA A 589 -5.78 18.36 -13.53
CA ALA A 589 -5.75 19.71 -14.11
C ALA A 589 -6.60 20.71 -13.31
N ALA A 590 -7.68 20.26 -12.67
CA ALA A 590 -8.53 21.07 -11.80
C ALA A 590 -7.96 21.25 -10.37
N GLY A 591 -6.71 20.83 -10.11
CA GLY A 591 -6.03 20.97 -8.83
C GLY A 591 -6.04 19.70 -7.96
N GLY A 592 -6.56 18.58 -8.47
CA GLY A 592 -6.61 17.30 -7.76
C GLY A 592 -7.42 17.36 -6.47
N GLU A 593 -6.92 16.69 -5.43
CA GLU A 593 -7.51 16.64 -4.10
C GLU A 593 -7.54 17.99 -3.38
N GLY A 594 -6.68 18.94 -3.77
CA GLY A 594 -6.73 20.33 -3.30
C GLY A 594 -7.60 21.26 -4.16
N GLY A 595 -8.18 20.74 -5.25
CA GLY A 595 -8.95 21.48 -6.23
C GLY A 595 -10.45 21.56 -5.93
N VAL A 596 -11.22 22.05 -6.91
CA VAL A 596 -12.68 22.26 -6.78
C VAL A 596 -13.49 20.97 -6.58
N PHE A 597 -12.95 19.83 -7.01
CA PHE A 597 -13.59 18.52 -6.85
C PHE A 597 -13.22 17.86 -5.52
N GLY A 598 -12.01 18.09 -5.01
CA GLY A 598 -11.50 17.46 -3.78
C GLY A 598 -11.32 15.94 -3.93
N TYR A 599 -11.52 15.19 -2.85
CA TYR A 599 -11.26 13.73 -2.82
C TYR A 599 -12.37 12.91 -3.49
N PRO A 600 -12.02 11.82 -4.20
CA PRO A 600 -12.98 10.88 -4.78
C PRO A 600 -13.74 10.09 -3.70
N HIS A 601 -15.00 9.72 -3.98
CA HIS A 601 -15.91 8.91 -3.14
C HIS A 601 -16.14 7.49 -3.67
N ASN A 602 -15.74 7.22 -4.91
CA ASN A 602 -15.85 5.92 -5.54
C ASN A 602 -14.72 5.73 -6.55
N ASP A 603 -14.46 4.48 -6.89
CA ASP A 603 -13.63 4.11 -8.02
C ASP A 603 -14.34 4.40 -9.35
N GLU A 604 -13.57 4.53 -10.44
CA GLU A 604 -14.16 4.76 -11.76
C GLU A 604 -15.15 3.66 -12.10
N SER A 605 -16.42 4.03 -12.17
CA SER A 605 -17.54 3.09 -12.28
C SER A 605 -18.25 3.25 -13.62
N GLY A 606 -18.72 2.14 -14.18
CA GLY A 606 -19.57 2.15 -15.37
C GLY A 606 -21.02 2.47 -15.03
N TYR A 607 -21.73 3.17 -15.92
CA TYR A 607 -23.19 3.33 -15.82
C TYR A 607 -23.91 2.90 -17.12
N GLY A 608 -24.85 1.96 -16.98
CA GLY A 608 -25.63 1.40 -18.09
C GLY A 608 -24.78 0.69 -19.15
N ASN A 609 -25.41 0.39 -20.29
CA ASN A 609 -24.75 -0.29 -21.42
C ASN A 609 -24.00 0.68 -22.37
N ALA A 610 -24.04 1.99 -22.09
CA ALA A 610 -23.57 3.03 -23.00
C ALA A 610 -22.07 3.37 -22.86
N GLY A 611 -21.31 2.62 -22.05
CA GLY A 611 -19.88 2.86 -21.86
C GLY A 611 -19.54 4.14 -21.08
N VAL A 612 -20.53 4.75 -20.41
CA VAL A 612 -20.31 5.91 -19.53
C VAL A 612 -19.45 5.50 -18.34
N ARG A 613 -18.49 6.35 -17.98
CA ARG A 613 -17.61 6.20 -16.81
C ARG A 613 -17.72 7.43 -15.93
N PHE A 614 -17.57 7.28 -14.62
CA PHE A 614 -17.63 8.42 -13.71
C PHE A 614 -16.87 8.18 -12.40
N ASN A 615 -16.43 9.29 -11.81
CA ASN A 615 -16.07 9.39 -10.39
C ASN A 615 -16.88 10.52 -9.75
N HIS A 616 -17.37 10.26 -8.55
CA HIS A 616 -17.91 11.26 -7.63
C HIS A 616 -16.80 11.73 -6.70
N PHE A 617 -16.82 13.01 -6.38
CA PHE A 617 -15.86 13.67 -5.51
C PHE A 617 -16.59 14.54 -4.48
N SER A 618 -15.89 14.96 -3.44
CA SER A 618 -16.46 15.79 -2.36
C SER A 618 -17.12 17.09 -2.84
N GLY A 619 -16.55 17.73 -3.86
CA GLY A 619 -17.01 19.02 -4.41
C GLY A 619 -17.69 18.93 -5.78
N GLY A 620 -17.75 17.75 -6.39
CA GLY A 620 -18.32 17.58 -7.73
C GLY A 620 -18.26 16.15 -8.24
N SER A 621 -18.72 15.93 -9.46
CA SER A 621 -18.63 14.67 -10.18
C SER A 621 -18.07 14.89 -11.57
N ILE A 622 -17.28 13.96 -12.08
CA ILE A 622 -16.72 14.00 -13.42
C ILE A 622 -17.16 12.73 -14.16
N TYR A 623 -17.77 12.92 -15.33
CA TYR A 623 -18.26 11.86 -16.20
C TYR A 623 -17.49 11.86 -17.50
N TYR A 624 -17.14 10.69 -17.98
CA TYR A 624 -16.72 10.45 -19.36
C TYR A 624 -17.87 9.80 -20.13
N LEU A 625 -18.30 10.48 -21.19
CA LEU A 625 -19.34 10.04 -22.10
C LEU A 625 -18.72 9.68 -23.46
N PRO A 626 -18.83 8.42 -23.93
CA PRO A 626 -18.33 8.05 -25.25
C PRO A 626 -18.88 8.96 -26.35
N GLY A 627 -17.99 9.47 -27.21
CA GLY A 627 -18.33 10.40 -28.30
C GLY A 627 -18.67 11.85 -27.89
N LYS A 628 -18.88 12.11 -26.59
CA LYS A 628 -19.19 13.47 -26.07
C LYS A 628 -18.07 14.05 -25.21
N GLY A 629 -17.16 13.23 -24.69
CA GLY A 629 -16.05 13.66 -23.84
C GLY A 629 -16.44 13.84 -22.38
N ILE A 630 -15.73 14.71 -21.67
CA ILE A 630 -15.89 14.93 -20.23
C ILE A 630 -17.05 15.88 -19.93
N ARG A 631 -17.87 15.56 -18.91
CA ARG A 631 -18.87 16.46 -18.31
C ARG A 631 -18.64 16.58 -16.81
N THR A 632 -18.76 17.79 -16.30
CA THR A 632 -18.53 18.08 -14.88
C THR A 632 -19.80 18.58 -14.22
N VAL A 633 -20.08 18.11 -13.01
CA VAL A 633 -21.21 18.56 -12.18
C VAL A 633 -20.63 19.08 -10.87
N LYS A 634 -20.89 20.33 -10.51
CA LYS A 634 -20.26 20.99 -9.34
C LYS A 634 -21.24 21.89 -8.59
N GLY A 635 -20.80 22.45 -7.47
CA GLY A 635 -21.55 23.46 -6.71
C GLY A 635 -22.89 22.95 -6.16
N GLU A 636 -23.89 23.83 -6.10
CA GLU A 636 -25.23 23.52 -5.58
C GLU A 636 -25.99 22.50 -6.44
N ILE A 637 -25.75 22.50 -7.76
CA ILE A 637 -26.31 21.49 -8.67
C ILE A 637 -25.77 20.11 -8.30
N HIS A 638 -24.47 19.97 -8.04
CA HIS A 638 -23.90 18.71 -7.58
C HIS A 638 -24.50 18.24 -6.26
N LYS A 639 -24.65 19.13 -5.27
CA LYS A 639 -25.27 18.77 -3.98
C LYS A 639 -26.69 18.23 -4.16
N LYS A 640 -27.49 18.87 -5.03
CA LYS A 640 -28.84 18.40 -5.35
C LYS A 640 -28.82 17.09 -6.13
N PHE A 641 -27.92 16.93 -7.10
CA PHE A 641 -27.80 15.71 -7.87
C PHE A 641 -27.38 14.51 -7.00
N ALA A 642 -26.46 14.75 -6.06
CA ALA A 642 -26.03 13.78 -5.07
C ALA A 642 -27.19 13.34 -4.16
N SER A 643 -28.01 14.27 -3.67
CA SER A 643 -29.16 13.92 -2.80
C SER A 643 -30.25 13.12 -3.50
N LEU A 644 -30.26 13.13 -4.83
CA LEU A 644 -31.17 12.31 -5.65
C LEU A 644 -30.59 10.93 -6.02
N GLY A 645 -29.35 10.63 -5.64
CA GLY A 645 -28.67 9.38 -6.02
C GLY A 645 -27.95 9.44 -7.37
N TYR A 646 -27.52 10.65 -7.78
CA TYR A 646 -26.73 10.87 -9.00
C TYR A 646 -27.38 10.30 -10.27
N GLN A 647 -26.60 9.65 -11.13
CA GLN A 647 -27.05 9.07 -12.39
C GLN A 647 -28.06 7.94 -12.22
N ALA A 648 -28.16 7.32 -11.04
CA ALA A 648 -29.18 6.32 -10.75
C ALA A 648 -30.57 6.95 -10.53
N SER A 649 -30.64 8.28 -10.35
CA SER A 649 -31.89 9.03 -10.31
C SER A 649 -32.57 9.06 -11.69
N ARG A 650 -33.82 9.53 -11.72
CA ARG A 650 -34.58 9.72 -12.96
C ARG A 650 -34.01 10.79 -13.90
N LEU A 651 -33.08 11.63 -13.41
CA LEU A 651 -32.35 12.57 -14.25
C LEU A 651 -31.34 11.85 -15.14
N GLY A 652 -30.79 10.71 -14.71
CA GLY A 652 -29.73 10.01 -15.42
C GLY A 652 -28.42 10.80 -15.46
N HIS A 653 -27.62 10.64 -16.51
CA HIS A 653 -26.29 11.24 -16.61
C HIS A 653 -26.35 12.70 -17.13
N PRO A 654 -25.35 13.55 -16.82
CA PRO A 654 -25.23 14.88 -17.41
C PRO A 654 -25.08 14.79 -18.94
N VAL A 655 -25.57 15.79 -19.67
CA VAL A 655 -25.50 15.85 -21.13
C VAL A 655 -24.62 17.01 -21.60
N ASP A 656 -24.67 18.12 -20.87
CA ASP A 656 -23.84 19.31 -21.04
C ASP A 656 -23.20 19.74 -19.71
N ASP A 657 -22.31 20.73 -19.77
CA ASP A 657 -21.76 21.38 -18.60
C ASP A 657 -22.70 22.50 -18.12
N GLU A 658 -22.58 22.86 -16.85
CA GLU A 658 -23.34 23.93 -16.21
C GLU A 658 -23.26 25.25 -16.99
N THR A 659 -24.42 25.83 -17.31
CA THR A 659 -24.55 27.12 -18.01
C THR A 659 -25.31 28.15 -17.17
N GLY A 660 -25.10 29.43 -17.46
CA GLY A 660 -25.80 30.53 -16.81
C GLY A 660 -27.19 30.76 -17.42
N PHE A 661 -28.18 31.15 -16.59
CA PHE A 661 -29.51 31.55 -17.06
C PHE A 661 -30.11 32.66 -16.19
N GLY A 662 -31.08 33.39 -16.76
CA GLY A 662 -31.82 34.45 -16.07
C GLY A 662 -30.94 35.59 -15.54
N ASN A 663 -31.51 36.44 -14.68
CA ASN A 663 -30.83 37.57 -14.05
C ASN A 663 -30.44 37.32 -12.58
N GLU A 664 -30.83 36.19 -11.98
CA GLU A 664 -30.55 35.84 -10.58
C GLU A 664 -29.21 35.11 -10.37
N ALA A 665 -28.24 35.31 -11.27
CA ALA A 665 -27.04 34.48 -11.35
C ALA A 665 -27.37 32.97 -11.44
N GLY A 666 -28.47 32.65 -12.16
CA GLY A 666 -28.96 31.29 -12.28
C GLY A 666 -27.94 30.37 -12.95
N ARG A 667 -27.94 29.10 -12.53
CA ARG A 667 -27.19 27.99 -13.11
C ARG A 667 -28.13 26.85 -13.45
N VAL A 668 -27.97 26.32 -14.65
CA VAL A 668 -28.74 25.16 -15.12
C VAL A 668 -27.78 24.15 -15.72
N GLN A 669 -28.06 22.88 -15.48
CA GLN A 669 -27.38 21.78 -16.15
C GLN A 669 -28.41 20.76 -16.60
N ASN A 670 -28.28 20.31 -17.85
CA ASN A 670 -29.19 19.33 -18.43
C ASN A 670 -28.66 17.90 -18.24
N PHE A 671 -29.58 17.02 -17.94
CA PHE A 671 -29.37 15.59 -17.75
C PHE A 671 -30.25 14.83 -18.74
N SER A 672 -29.97 13.55 -18.96
CA SER A 672 -30.70 12.73 -19.93
C SER A 672 -32.21 12.65 -19.70
N GLY A 673 -32.68 12.85 -18.46
CA GLY A 673 -34.07 12.77 -18.04
C GLY A 673 -34.63 14.05 -17.42
N GLY A 674 -33.99 15.20 -17.61
CA GLY A 674 -34.45 16.48 -17.05
C GLY A 674 -33.35 17.50 -16.89
N ALA A 675 -33.52 18.45 -15.96
CA ALA A 675 -32.52 19.46 -15.65
C ALA A 675 -32.54 19.82 -14.16
N ILE A 676 -31.41 20.28 -13.64
CA ILE A 676 -31.34 20.89 -12.31
C ILE A 676 -31.09 22.38 -12.48
N TYR A 677 -31.92 23.18 -11.82
CA TYR A 677 -31.82 24.63 -11.78
C TYR A 677 -31.40 25.08 -10.38
N HIS A 678 -30.50 26.06 -10.34
CA HIS A 678 -30.11 26.76 -9.13
C HIS A 678 -30.17 28.27 -9.38
N SER A 679 -30.85 29.03 -8.52
CA SER A 679 -30.79 30.49 -8.49
C SER A 679 -30.85 30.99 -7.04
N ARG A 680 -30.90 32.32 -6.84
CA ARG A 680 -31.18 32.90 -5.52
C ARG A 680 -32.53 32.46 -4.95
N SER A 681 -33.48 32.11 -5.81
CA SER A 681 -34.80 31.62 -5.42
C SER A 681 -34.77 30.19 -4.87
N GLY A 682 -33.77 29.37 -5.21
CA GLY A 682 -33.62 28.01 -4.71
C GLY A 682 -32.95 27.05 -5.70
N THR A 683 -32.92 25.77 -5.34
CA THR A 683 -32.38 24.69 -6.18
C THR A 683 -33.45 23.63 -6.37
N ALA A 684 -33.79 23.32 -7.63
CA ALA A 684 -34.81 22.32 -7.93
C ALA A 684 -34.43 21.41 -9.10
N ALA A 685 -34.76 20.12 -8.97
CA ALA A 685 -34.68 19.16 -10.05
C ALA A 685 -36.02 19.07 -10.80
N LEU A 686 -35.98 19.33 -12.10
CA LEU A 686 -37.13 19.24 -13.00
C LEU A 686 -36.97 17.96 -13.84
N GLU A 687 -37.68 16.91 -13.43
CA GLU A 687 -37.74 15.66 -14.19
C GLU A 687 -38.58 15.82 -15.47
N ALA A 688 -38.26 15.00 -16.49
CA ALA A 688 -38.73 15.06 -17.87
C ALA A 688 -40.10 15.76 -18.11
N ALA A 689 -41.21 15.22 -17.61
CA ALA A 689 -42.54 15.77 -17.88
C ALA A 689 -42.75 17.17 -17.27
N ILE A 690 -42.20 17.40 -16.07
CA ILE A 690 -42.23 18.72 -15.42
C ILE A 690 -41.34 19.70 -16.18
N TYR A 691 -40.15 19.28 -16.62
CA TYR A 691 -39.26 20.09 -17.44
C TYR A 691 -39.93 20.53 -18.75
N VAL A 692 -40.56 19.59 -19.47
CA VAL A 692 -41.31 19.89 -20.71
C VAL A 692 -42.46 20.86 -20.42
N LYS A 693 -43.18 20.68 -19.32
CA LYS A 693 -44.28 21.58 -18.95
C LYS A 693 -43.78 22.99 -18.61
N TYR A 694 -42.66 23.10 -17.91
CA TYR A 694 -42.04 24.39 -17.61
C TYR A 694 -41.57 25.09 -18.89
N ALA A 695 -41.00 24.34 -19.85
CA ALA A 695 -40.66 24.85 -21.17
C ALA A 695 -41.89 25.41 -21.91
N GLN A 696 -43.01 24.67 -21.90
CA GLN A 696 -44.28 25.13 -22.49
C GLN A 696 -44.83 26.41 -21.83
N SER A 697 -44.50 26.64 -20.56
CA SER A 697 -44.87 27.86 -19.83
C SER A 697 -43.95 29.05 -20.09
N GLY A 698 -42.87 28.88 -20.88
CA GLY A 698 -41.91 29.94 -21.20
C GLY A 698 -40.74 30.07 -20.23
N PHE A 699 -40.41 28.99 -19.50
CA PHE A 699 -39.30 28.94 -18.54
C PHE A 699 -39.33 30.10 -17.50
N ASP A 700 -38.17 30.70 -17.22
CA ASP A 700 -37.98 31.75 -16.21
C ASP A 700 -38.66 33.07 -16.58
N ASN A 701 -38.81 33.33 -17.88
CA ASN A 701 -39.60 34.46 -18.40
C ASN A 701 -41.11 34.22 -18.31
N GLY A 702 -41.53 32.99 -18.05
CA GLY A 702 -42.92 32.58 -17.94
C GLY A 702 -43.66 33.10 -16.68
N PRO A 703 -44.95 32.76 -16.55
CA PRO A 703 -45.79 33.16 -15.43
C PRO A 703 -45.41 32.48 -14.12
N LEU A 704 -44.61 31.40 -14.16
CA LEU A 704 -44.16 30.66 -12.98
C LEU A 704 -42.90 31.26 -12.34
N GLY A 705 -42.02 31.88 -13.14
CA GLY A 705 -40.73 32.38 -12.66
C GLY A 705 -39.72 31.25 -12.43
N TYR A 706 -38.82 31.42 -11.47
CA TYR A 706 -37.71 30.51 -11.20
C TYR A 706 -38.15 29.27 -10.40
N PRO A 707 -37.59 28.07 -10.67
CA PRO A 707 -37.78 26.93 -9.79
C PRO A 707 -37.20 27.18 -8.39
N VAL A 708 -37.96 26.83 -7.36
CA VAL A 708 -37.63 27.09 -5.94
C VAL A 708 -37.30 25.78 -5.21
N SER A 709 -38.16 24.78 -5.35
CA SER A 709 -38.00 23.47 -4.71
C SER A 709 -38.73 22.39 -5.49
N ASP A 710 -38.22 21.18 -5.45
CA ASP A 710 -38.86 19.96 -5.95
C ASP A 710 -39.15 18.99 -4.80
N GLY A 711 -40.16 18.14 -4.98
CA GLY A 711 -40.54 17.12 -4.01
C GLY A 711 -41.31 15.97 -4.62
N THR A 712 -41.30 14.84 -3.89
CA THR A 712 -42.26 13.76 -4.11
C THR A 712 -43.52 14.11 -3.32
N THR A 713 -44.69 13.85 -3.90
CA THR A 713 -45.96 14.04 -3.20
C THR A 713 -46.08 13.10 -2.00
N ALA A 714 -46.96 13.44 -1.05
CA ALA A 714 -47.01 12.79 0.24
C ALA A 714 -47.61 11.37 0.20
N ASP A 715 -48.13 10.94 -0.94
CA ASP A 715 -48.54 9.56 -1.25
C ASP A 715 -47.40 8.71 -1.86
N GLY A 716 -46.24 9.32 -2.16
CA GLY A 716 -45.07 8.66 -2.74
C GLY A 716 -45.14 8.40 -4.25
N VAL A 717 -46.21 8.84 -4.94
CA VAL A 717 -46.44 8.49 -6.35
C VAL A 717 -46.06 9.64 -7.29
N GLY A 718 -46.63 10.81 -7.05
CA GLY A 718 -46.44 12.01 -7.86
C GLY A 718 -45.18 12.80 -7.51
N ARG A 719 -44.92 13.83 -8.32
CA ARG A 719 -43.83 14.78 -8.15
C ARG A 719 -44.33 16.19 -8.33
N TYR A 720 -43.69 17.15 -7.68
CA TYR A 720 -44.00 18.55 -7.90
C TYR A 720 -42.77 19.43 -7.86
N VAL A 721 -42.88 20.59 -8.51
CA VAL A 721 -41.91 21.69 -8.42
C VAL A 721 -42.66 22.97 -8.09
N ASN A 722 -42.18 23.69 -7.08
CA ASN A 722 -42.64 25.02 -6.69
C ASN A 722 -41.83 26.09 -7.42
N PHE A 723 -42.48 27.19 -7.79
CA PHE A 723 -41.85 28.29 -8.51
C PHE A 723 -42.04 29.64 -7.80
N SER A 724 -41.15 30.59 -8.10
CA SER A 724 -41.01 31.85 -7.35
C SER A 724 -42.20 32.81 -7.47
N LYS A 725 -43.02 32.70 -8.51
CA LYS A 725 -44.26 33.50 -8.67
C LYS A 725 -45.51 32.83 -8.08
N GLY A 726 -45.35 31.87 -7.17
CA GLY A 726 -46.47 31.27 -6.40
C GLY A 726 -47.20 30.12 -7.09
N GLY A 727 -46.75 29.68 -8.27
CA GLY A 727 -47.26 28.49 -8.95
C GLY A 727 -46.51 27.20 -8.62
N ALA A 728 -47.10 26.07 -8.95
CA ALA A 728 -46.44 24.77 -8.94
C ALA A 728 -46.83 23.94 -10.17
N ILE A 729 -45.92 23.08 -10.60
CA ILE A 729 -46.21 22.02 -11.57
C ILE A 729 -46.24 20.70 -10.82
N TYR A 730 -47.36 19.98 -10.90
CA TYR A 730 -47.54 18.64 -10.36
C TYR A 730 -47.57 17.62 -11.49
N TRP A 731 -46.92 16.48 -11.30
CA TRP A 731 -46.93 15.35 -12.22
C TRP A 731 -47.39 14.08 -11.51
N HIS A 732 -48.23 13.30 -12.19
CA HIS A 732 -48.64 11.96 -11.80
C HIS A 732 -48.65 11.05 -13.05
N PRO A 733 -48.32 9.75 -12.95
CA PRO A 733 -48.34 8.84 -14.10
C PRO A 733 -49.68 8.84 -14.86
N ASP A 734 -50.81 8.91 -14.15
CA ASP A 734 -52.14 8.84 -14.77
C ASP A 734 -52.64 10.19 -15.33
N THR A 735 -52.12 11.32 -14.85
CA THR A 735 -52.64 12.64 -15.23
C THR A 735 -51.65 13.47 -16.04
N GLY A 736 -50.35 13.19 -15.99
CA GLY A 736 -49.31 14.02 -16.60
C GLY A 736 -48.97 15.26 -15.77
N ALA A 737 -48.23 16.20 -16.37
CA ALA A 737 -47.75 17.41 -15.69
C ALA A 737 -48.69 18.61 -15.89
N HIS A 738 -49.20 19.18 -14.80
CA HIS A 738 -50.17 20.29 -14.80
C HIS A 738 -49.79 21.41 -13.84
N ILE A 739 -50.11 22.64 -14.24
CA ILE A 739 -49.89 23.85 -13.46
C ILE A 739 -51.07 24.10 -12.53
N VAL A 740 -50.78 24.34 -11.25
CA VAL A 740 -51.75 24.81 -10.25
C VAL A 740 -51.19 26.06 -9.59
N ALA A 741 -51.95 27.17 -9.60
CA ALA A 741 -51.47 28.46 -9.10
C ALA A 741 -52.55 29.26 -8.35
N GLY A 742 -52.14 30.41 -7.79
CA GLY A 742 -53.02 31.40 -7.19
C GLY A 742 -53.99 30.87 -6.13
N ALA A 743 -55.19 31.45 -6.10
CA ALA A 743 -56.22 31.14 -5.10
C ALA A 743 -56.74 29.69 -5.21
N ILE A 744 -56.74 29.11 -6.40
CA ILE A 744 -57.11 27.71 -6.63
C ILE A 744 -56.13 26.79 -5.91
N ARG A 745 -54.82 27.04 -6.08
CA ARG A 745 -53.78 26.29 -5.39
C ARG A 745 -53.89 26.44 -3.87
N THR A 746 -54.12 27.65 -3.38
CA THR A 746 -54.32 27.89 -1.93
C THR A 746 -55.46 27.01 -1.41
N LYS A 747 -56.61 27.01 -2.09
CA LYS A 747 -57.77 26.21 -1.68
C LYS A 747 -57.49 24.71 -1.76
N TRP A 748 -56.80 24.24 -2.79
CA TRP A 748 -56.43 22.84 -2.92
C TRP A 748 -55.48 22.40 -1.80
N ASN A 749 -54.48 23.22 -1.46
CA ASN A 749 -53.56 22.96 -0.35
C ASN A 749 -54.29 22.93 1.00
N GLU A 750 -55.24 23.84 1.26
CA GLU A 750 -56.08 23.84 2.47
C GLU A 750 -56.84 22.52 2.66
N LEU A 751 -57.23 21.87 1.56
CA LEU A 751 -57.96 20.59 1.58
C LEU A 751 -57.04 19.38 1.75
N GLY A 752 -55.72 19.58 1.83
CA GLY A 752 -54.72 18.50 1.88
C GLY A 752 -54.13 18.12 0.52
N ALA A 753 -54.22 19.00 -0.48
CA ALA A 753 -53.63 18.84 -1.81
C ALA A 753 -53.99 17.49 -2.46
N GLU A 754 -53.01 16.73 -2.94
CA GLU A 754 -53.23 15.44 -3.62
C GLU A 754 -53.85 14.36 -2.72
N LYS A 755 -53.74 14.51 -1.39
CA LYS A 755 -54.42 13.62 -0.43
C LYS A 755 -55.88 13.96 -0.20
N SER A 756 -56.32 15.13 -0.67
CA SER A 756 -57.72 15.52 -0.58
C SER A 756 -58.59 14.61 -1.45
N TYR A 757 -59.90 14.67 -1.26
CA TYR A 757 -60.86 13.95 -2.10
C TYR A 757 -60.80 14.34 -3.59
N LEU A 758 -60.12 15.44 -3.93
CA LEU A 758 -59.93 15.90 -5.30
C LEU A 758 -58.80 15.14 -6.02
N GLY A 759 -57.78 14.66 -5.30
CA GLY A 759 -56.62 14.03 -5.91
C GLY A 759 -55.76 15.00 -6.73
N TYR A 760 -55.12 14.48 -7.78
CA TYR A 760 -54.20 15.23 -8.64
C TYR A 760 -54.91 16.11 -9.66
N PRO A 761 -54.28 17.23 -10.09
CA PRO A 761 -54.76 18.00 -11.22
C PRO A 761 -54.71 17.17 -12.52
N THR A 762 -55.71 17.37 -13.35
CA THR A 762 -55.87 16.75 -14.69
C THR A 762 -55.85 17.77 -15.82
N THR A 763 -55.92 19.05 -15.47
CA THR A 763 -55.80 20.18 -16.40
C THR A 763 -54.96 21.28 -15.75
N ASP A 764 -54.36 22.12 -16.58
CA ASP A 764 -53.99 23.47 -16.16
C ASP A 764 -55.25 24.28 -15.83
N GLU A 765 -55.07 25.47 -15.27
CA GLU A 765 -56.17 26.42 -15.07
C GLU A 765 -56.79 26.87 -16.40
N THR A 766 -58.10 26.69 -16.51
CA THR A 766 -58.94 27.11 -17.63
C THR A 766 -59.76 28.34 -17.27
N ALA A 767 -60.10 29.17 -18.26
CA ALA A 767 -60.91 30.37 -18.05
C ALA A 767 -62.39 30.04 -17.84
N LEU A 768 -63.03 30.73 -16.89
CA LEU A 768 -64.49 30.82 -16.74
C LEU A 768 -64.95 32.24 -17.13
N PRO A 769 -66.23 32.47 -17.48
CA PRO A 769 -66.73 33.79 -17.82
C PRO A 769 -66.42 34.89 -16.77
N LYS A 770 -66.37 34.50 -15.49
CA LYS A 770 -66.07 35.36 -14.34
C LYS A 770 -65.16 34.66 -13.31
N GLY A 771 -64.07 34.06 -13.79
CA GLY A 771 -63.17 33.30 -12.91
C GLY A 771 -62.22 32.36 -13.63
N ARG A 772 -61.70 31.38 -12.89
CA ARG A 772 -60.78 30.33 -13.37
C ARG A 772 -61.18 28.99 -12.76
N ARG A 773 -60.88 27.89 -13.46
CA ARG A 773 -61.17 26.51 -13.03
C ARG A 773 -59.97 25.61 -13.21
N SER A 774 -59.68 24.78 -12.21
CA SER A 774 -58.84 23.59 -12.37
C SER A 774 -59.66 22.33 -12.13
N VAL A 775 -59.44 21.32 -12.98
CA VAL A 775 -60.07 20.00 -12.85
C VAL A 775 -59.08 19.04 -12.20
N PHE A 776 -59.56 18.29 -11.21
CA PHE A 776 -58.82 17.28 -10.48
C PHE A 776 -59.50 15.91 -10.68
N GLN A 777 -58.80 14.82 -10.38
CA GLN A 777 -59.32 13.45 -10.55
C GLN A 777 -60.70 13.23 -9.93
N GLY A 778 -60.93 13.81 -8.74
CA GLY A 778 -62.13 13.63 -7.95
C GLY A 778 -63.08 14.83 -7.91
N GLY A 779 -62.82 15.92 -8.65
CA GLY A 779 -63.67 17.11 -8.63
C GLY A 779 -63.05 18.34 -9.27
N ARG A 780 -63.57 19.52 -8.94
CA ARG A 780 -63.17 20.81 -9.53
C ARG A 780 -62.97 21.85 -8.44
N ILE A 781 -62.09 22.82 -8.71
CA ILE A 781 -62.00 24.04 -7.92
C ILE A 781 -62.20 25.24 -8.86
N ASP A 782 -63.16 26.08 -8.50
CA ASP A 782 -63.43 27.32 -9.21
C ASP A 782 -63.05 28.50 -8.31
N TRP A 783 -62.30 29.45 -8.87
CA TRP A 783 -62.12 30.77 -8.30
C TRP A 783 -62.99 31.77 -9.04
N SER A 784 -63.68 32.65 -8.31
CA SER A 784 -64.54 33.70 -8.85
C SER A 784 -63.90 35.07 -8.66
N ASN A 785 -64.00 35.93 -9.68
CA ASN A 785 -63.68 37.36 -9.57
C ASN A 785 -64.93 38.25 -9.49
N ASP A 786 -66.10 37.65 -9.25
CA ASP A 786 -67.43 38.29 -9.28
C ASP A 786 -68.13 38.13 -7.92
N GLY A 787 -67.38 38.33 -6.84
CA GLY A 787 -67.88 38.30 -5.45
C GLY A 787 -68.14 36.90 -4.84
N GLY A 788 -67.73 35.82 -5.53
CA GLY A 788 -67.78 34.46 -4.99
C GLY A 788 -66.50 34.06 -4.26
N GLN A 789 -66.54 32.93 -3.56
CA GLN A 789 -65.36 32.32 -2.93
C GLN A 789 -64.65 31.36 -3.89
N THR A 790 -63.43 30.92 -3.53
CA THR A 790 -62.80 29.76 -4.17
C THR A 790 -63.42 28.48 -3.63
N ILE A 791 -64.24 27.80 -4.44
CA ILE A 791 -65.02 26.64 -4.02
C ILE A 791 -64.50 25.37 -4.68
N ALA A 792 -64.25 24.36 -3.84
CA ALA A 792 -63.98 22.99 -4.25
C ALA A 792 -65.28 22.16 -4.19
N TYR A 793 -65.57 21.41 -5.25
CA TYR A 793 -66.80 20.63 -5.35
C TYR A 793 -66.65 19.39 -6.23
N LYS A 794 -67.59 18.45 -6.08
CA LYS A 794 -67.80 17.32 -6.99
C LYS A 794 -69.09 17.53 -7.78
N THR A 795 -69.12 17.10 -9.04
CA THR A 795 -70.37 16.98 -9.79
C THR A 795 -71.08 15.69 -9.41
N LEU A 796 -72.36 15.77 -9.08
CA LEU A 796 -73.20 14.65 -8.70
C LEU A 796 -73.97 14.10 -9.90
N ALA A 797 -73.98 12.78 -10.03
CA ALA A 797 -74.93 12.08 -10.87
C ALA A 797 -76.25 11.92 -10.09
N VAL A 798 -77.36 12.41 -10.65
CA VAL A 798 -78.68 12.27 -10.04
C VAL A 798 -79.46 11.21 -10.82
N SER A 799 -79.78 10.10 -10.14
CA SER A 799 -80.50 8.96 -10.73
C SER A 799 -82.02 9.14 -10.74
N SER A 800 -82.56 10.06 -9.93
CA SER A 800 -83.99 10.31 -9.87
C SER A 800 -84.51 10.91 -11.17
N ARG A 801 -85.70 10.47 -11.60
CA ARG A 801 -86.40 11.07 -12.75
C ARG A 801 -86.98 12.44 -12.42
N ALA A 802 -87.31 12.70 -11.16
CA ALA A 802 -87.82 13.99 -10.71
C ALA A 802 -87.43 14.33 -9.27
N VAL A 803 -87.27 15.62 -8.99
CA VAL A 803 -86.82 16.11 -7.69
C VAL A 803 -87.61 17.33 -7.25
N ALA A 804 -87.74 17.50 -5.93
CA ALA A 804 -87.98 18.79 -5.31
C ALA A 804 -86.69 19.29 -4.63
N LEU A 805 -86.41 20.59 -4.75
CA LEU A 805 -85.21 21.23 -4.22
C LEU A 805 -85.56 21.98 -2.94
N LYS A 806 -85.23 21.42 -1.77
CA LYS A 806 -85.49 22.05 -0.46
C LYS A 806 -84.27 22.86 -0.02
N GLY A 807 -84.42 24.17 0.13
CA GLY A 807 -83.36 25.07 0.59
C GLY A 807 -82.89 24.71 2.00
N VAL A 808 -81.57 24.61 2.19
CA VAL A 808 -80.96 24.23 3.47
C VAL A 808 -81.23 25.29 4.54
N GLN A 809 -81.14 26.59 4.19
CA GLN A 809 -81.38 27.68 5.14
C GLN A 809 -82.85 27.87 5.52
N SER A 810 -83.75 27.81 4.54
CA SER A 810 -85.17 28.16 4.74
C SER A 810 -86.04 26.96 5.13
N GLY A 811 -85.58 25.74 4.84
CA GLY A 811 -86.41 24.52 4.93
C GLY A 811 -87.56 24.47 3.92
N ARG A 812 -87.55 25.35 2.91
CA ARG A 812 -88.62 25.53 1.92
C ARG A 812 -88.20 25.06 0.53
N CYS A 813 -89.15 24.63 -0.28
CA CYS A 813 -88.92 24.05 -1.60
C CYS A 813 -88.96 25.11 -2.71
N LEU A 814 -88.04 25.01 -3.67
CA LEU A 814 -88.04 25.80 -4.91
C LEU A 814 -89.29 25.48 -5.73
N GLN A 815 -90.04 26.52 -6.08
CA GLN A 815 -91.21 26.43 -6.92
C GLN A 815 -91.27 27.53 -7.98
N VAL A 816 -92.14 27.33 -8.96
CA VAL A 816 -92.58 28.40 -9.85
C VAL A 816 -93.55 29.32 -9.12
N ALA A 817 -93.37 30.64 -9.21
CA ALA A 817 -94.17 31.63 -8.48
C ALA A 817 -95.66 31.67 -8.91
N GLY A 818 -96.53 32.18 -8.03
CA GLY A 818 -97.96 32.49 -8.31
C GLY A 818 -98.97 31.33 -8.11
N ALA A 819 -100.22 31.45 -8.60
CA ALA A 819 -101.18 30.33 -8.61
C ALA A 819 -100.87 29.33 -9.74
N VAL A 820 -101.61 28.20 -9.86
CA VAL A 820 -101.43 27.26 -10.98
C VAL A 820 -101.46 27.97 -12.34
N ARG A 821 -102.36 28.95 -12.51
CA ARG A 821 -102.48 29.77 -13.73
C ARG A 821 -101.25 30.65 -14.02
N ASP A 822 -100.57 31.12 -12.98
CA ASP A 822 -99.40 32.01 -13.13
C ASP A 822 -98.13 31.22 -13.45
N ALA A 823 -98.09 29.92 -13.11
CA ALA A 823 -96.97 29.05 -13.50
C ALA A 823 -96.86 28.86 -15.02
N ASP A 824 -97.97 29.06 -15.75
CA ASP A 824 -98.00 28.98 -17.21
C ASP A 824 -97.57 30.28 -17.91
N ALA A 825 -97.36 31.37 -17.17
CA ALA A 825 -96.88 32.65 -17.70
C ALA A 825 -95.51 32.51 -18.38
N ASN A 826 -95.08 33.51 -19.15
CA ASN A 826 -93.78 33.53 -19.80
C ASN A 826 -93.09 34.91 -19.63
N PRO A 827 -91.99 35.03 -18.88
CA PRO A 827 -91.39 34.03 -18.00
C PRO A 827 -91.93 34.13 -16.56
N PRO A 828 -92.43 33.04 -15.96
CA PRO A 828 -92.78 33.04 -14.54
C PRO A 828 -91.50 32.93 -13.71
N GLY A 829 -91.34 33.75 -12.68
CA GLY A 829 -90.18 33.68 -11.78
C GLY A 829 -90.21 32.43 -10.88
N THR A 830 -89.10 32.13 -10.23
CA THR A 830 -89.02 31.08 -9.19
C THR A 830 -88.90 31.68 -7.80
N GLU A 831 -89.45 30.98 -6.81
CA GLU A 831 -89.48 31.38 -5.41
C GLU A 831 -89.34 30.16 -4.48
N ILE A 832 -89.09 30.39 -3.20
CA ILE A 832 -89.19 29.35 -2.17
C ILE A 832 -90.57 29.38 -1.48
N TRP A 833 -91.10 28.19 -1.18
CA TRP A 833 -92.37 28.03 -0.46
C TRP A 833 -92.35 26.78 0.42
N ASP A 834 -93.23 26.70 1.42
CA ASP A 834 -93.39 25.50 2.24
C ASP A 834 -93.56 24.24 1.37
N CYS A 835 -92.79 23.20 1.69
CA CYS A 835 -92.71 22.00 0.88
C CYS A 835 -94.05 21.22 0.87
N SER A 836 -94.52 20.85 -0.32
CA SER A 836 -95.75 20.11 -0.59
C SER A 836 -95.52 19.08 -1.71
N SER A 837 -96.48 18.22 -2.02
CA SER A 837 -96.42 17.31 -3.19
C SER A 837 -96.94 17.96 -4.49
N SER A 838 -96.98 19.29 -4.55
CA SER A 838 -97.48 20.03 -5.71
C SER A 838 -96.55 19.91 -6.92
N ASP A 839 -97.12 19.83 -8.11
CA ASP A 839 -96.37 19.85 -9.38
C ASP A 839 -95.58 21.15 -9.59
N LYS A 840 -95.94 22.25 -8.90
CA LYS A 840 -95.18 23.51 -8.94
C LYS A 840 -93.78 23.38 -8.33
N GLN A 841 -93.59 22.42 -7.41
CA GLN A 841 -92.35 22.15 -6.68
C GLN A 841 -91.60 20.92 -7.23
N THR A 842 -92.14 20.26 -8.26
CA THR A 842 -91.59 19.04 -8.82
C THR A 842 -90.95 19.30 -10.18
N TRP A 843 -89.66 18.94 -10.29
CA TRP A 843 -88.83 19.17 -11.46
C TRP A 843 -88.37 17.84 -12.04
N ASP A 844 -88.84 17.50 -13.24
CA ASP A 844 -88.34 16.37 -14.01
C ASP A 844 -86.92 16.68 -14.53
N LEU A 845 -86.00 15.75 -14.30
CA LEU A 845 -84.60 15.89 -14.71
C LEU A 845 -84.41 15.32 -16.12
N VAL A 846 -84.22 16.20 -17.10
CA VAL A 846 -83.87 15.83 -18.46
C VAL A 846 -82.35 15.70 -18.54
N ASN A 847 -81.84 14.47 -18.59
CA ASN A 847 -80.41 14.19 -18.69
C ASN A 847 -79.86 14.60 -20.08
N LEU A 848 -78.83 15.43 -20.09
CA LEU A 848 -78.18 15.97 -21.30
C LEU A 848 -76.79 15.37 -21.54
N GLY A 849 -76.36 14.38 -20.76
CA GLY A 849 -75.00 13.83 -20.76
C GLY A 849 -74.03 14.60 -19.86
N ASP A 850 -72.87 14.00 -19.55
CA ASP A 850 -71.81 14.58 -18.71
C ASP A 850 -72.28 15.14 -17.34
N ASN A 851 -73.29 14.53 -16.73
CA ASN A 851 -73.94 15.00 -15.49
C ASN A 851 -74.56 16.41 -15.60
N LYS A 852 -75.01 16.79 -16.80
CA LYS A 852 -75.77 18.02 -17.05
C LYS A 852 -77.25 17.70 -17.20
N TYR A 853 -78.10 18.56 -16.66
CA TYR A 853 -79.54 18.38 -16.63
C TYR A 853 -80.26 19.66 -17.05
N ALA A 854 -81.37 19.52 -17.76
CA ALA A 854 -82.40 20.56 -17.79
C ALA A 854 -83.51 20.20 -16.80
N LEU A 855 -83.95 21.15 -15.98
CA LEU A 855 -84.96 20.95 -14.95
C LEU A 855 -86.32 21.40 -15.50
N LYS A 856 -87.19 20.45 -15.86
CA LYS A 856 -88.52 20.73 -16.42
C LYS A 856 -89.58 20.67 -15.33
N ASN A 857 -90.32 21.75 -15.10
CA ASN A 857 -91.36 21.76 -14.07
C ASN A 857 -92.61 20.98 -14.51
N ARG A 858 -93.21 20.20 -13.60
CA ARG A 858 -94.40 19.40 -13.92
C ARG A 858 -95.68 20.23 -14.11
N ALA A 859 -95.81 21.37 -13.44
CA ALA A 859 -97.01 22.20 -13.56
C ALA A 859 -97.05 22.94 -14.91
N SER A 860 -95.93 23.56 -15.32
CA SER A 860 -95.88 24.40 -16.54
C SER A 860 -95.31 23.71 -17.77
N GLY A 861 -94.65 22.56 -17.61
CA GLY A 861 -93.94 21.86 -18.70
C GLY A 861 -92.72 22.61 -19.26
N LYS A 862 -92.28 23.70 -18.62
CA LYS A 862 -91.15 24.55 -19.04
C LYS A 862 -89.89 24.28 -18.23
N CYS A 863 -88.73 24.66 -18.78
CA CYS A 863 -87.43 24.42 -18.16
C CYS A 863 -86.96 25.61 -17.33
N LEU A 864 -86.25 25.35 -16.23
CA LEU A 864 -85.57 26.35 -15.41
C LEU A 864 -84.50 27.05 -16.26
N ASP A 865 -84.61 28.37 -16.36
CA ASP A 865 -83.77 29.22 -17.21
C ASP A 865 -83.18 30.39 -16.40
N ILE A 866 -82.03 30.86 -16.85
CA ILE A 866 -81.48 32.14 -16.43
C ILE A 866 -82.08 33.20 -17.34
N ARG A 867 -82.82 34.16 -16.78
CA ARG A 867 -83.48 35.21 -17.57
C ARG A 867 -82.55 35.84 -18.61
N SER A 868 -82.91 35.68 -19.88
CA SER A 868 -82.15 36.17 -21.05
C SER A 868 -80.69 35.69 -21.13
N GLY A 869 -80.30 34.68 -20.35
CA GLY A 869 -78.91 34.23 -20.20
C GLY A 869 -77.97 35.25 -19.55
N ASP A 870 -78.48 36.28 -18.85
CA ASP A 870 -77.66 37.33 -18.25
C ASP A 870 -76.85 36.77 -17.05
N MET A 871 -75.53 36.82 -17.17
CA MET A 871 -74.59 36.28 -16.19
C MET A 871 -74.39 37.18 -14.96
N LYS A 872 -75.07 38.32 -14.82
CA LYS A 872 -74.96 39.16 -13.61
C LYS A 872 -75.48 38.45 -12.36
N ASN A 873 -74.85 38.73 -11.23
CA ASN A 873 -75.34 38.34 -9.92
C ASN A 873 -76.75 38.89 -9.68
N GLY A 874 -77.66 38.04 -9.22
CA GLY A 874 -79.04 38.40 -8.90
C GLY A 874 -80.01 38.32 -10.07
N THR A 875 -79.55 37.97 -11.28
CA THR A 875 -80.47 37.68 -12.40
C THR A 875 -81.45 36.58 -11.97
N PRO A 876 -82.77 36.81 -12.06
CA PRO A 876 -83.77 35.83 -11.64
C PRO A 876 -83.69 34.53 -12.43
N LEU A 877 -83.95 33.42 -11.73
CA LEU A 877 -84.23 32.15 -12.38
C LEU A 877 -85.72 32.09 -12.67
N ASP A 878 -86.04 31.90 -13.93
CA ASP A 878 -87.41 31.85 -14.41
C ASP A 878 -87.62 30.59 -15.24
N GLN A 879 -88.69 30.56 -16.03
CA GLN A 879 -88.94 29.44 -16.92
C GLN A 879 -89.12 29.90 -18.35
N ALA A 880 -88.61 29.09 -19.27
CA ALA A 880 -88.80 29.25 -20.70
C ALA A 880 -89.08 27.90 -21.38
N ALA A 881 -89.51 27.96 -22.64
CA ALA A 881 -89.60 26.75 -23.46
C ALA A 881 -88.26 26.01 -23.44
N CYS A 882 -88.29 24.70 -23.22
CA CYS A 882 -87.09 23.88 -23.12
C CYS A 882 -86.31 23.89 -24.44
N HIS A 883 -85.21 24.64 -24.48
CA HIS A 883 -84.33 24.78 -25.64
C HIS A 883 -82.93 24.22 -25.40
N GLN A 884 -82.62 23.78 -24.17
CA GLN A 884 -81.41 23.02 -23.80
C GLN A 884 -80.08 23.73 -24.13
N ARG A 885 -80.10 25.06 -24.29
CA ARG A 885 -78.89 25.89 -24.43
C ARG A 885 -78.30 26.14 -23.05
N GLY A 886 -77.08 26.66 -22.99
CA GLY A 886 -76.32 26.80 -21.73
C GLY A 886 -77.11 27.40 -20.55
N SER A 887 -78.00 28.39 -20.78
CA SER A 887 -78.79 29.02 -19.72
C SER A 887 -79.79 28.10 -19.01
N GLN A 888 -80.13 26.96 -19.62
CA GLN A 888 -81.01 25.91 -19.08
C GLN A 888 -80.25 24.64 -18.67
N GLN A 889 -78.91 24.65 -18.75
CA GLN A 889 -78.09 23.50 -18.39
C GLN A 889 -77.53 23.67 -16.99
N TRP A 890 -77.82 22.69 -16.14
CA TRP A 890 -77.47 22.71 -14.73
C TRP A 890 -76.69 21.45 -14.34
N GLU A 891 -75.68 21.63 -13.49
CA GLU A 891 -74.95 20.57 -12.81
C GLU A 891 -75.36 20.59 -11.33
N PHE A 892 -75.70 19.43 -10.78
CA PHE A 892 -75.76 19.28 -9.34
C PHE A 892 -74.35 19.13 -8.82
N THR A 893 -73.94 19.98 -7.89
CA THR A 893 -72.59 19.97 -7.33
C THR A 893 -72.65 19.85 -5.82
N THR A 894 -71.74 19.11 -5.21
CA THR A 894 -71.65 19.00 -3.75
C THR A 894 -70.33 19.53 -3.24
N ALA A 895 -70.39 20.24 -2.12
CA ALA A 895 -69.22 20.55 -1.31
C ALA A 895 -68.94 19.41 -0.30
N ALA A 896 -67.89 19.55 0.49
CA ALA A 896 -67.48 18.56 1.49
C ALA A 896 -68.51 18.37 2.64
N ASP A 897 -69.41 19.32 2.84
CA ASP A 897 -70.49 19.27 3.83
C ASP A 897 -71.73 18.50 3.34
N ASN A 898 -71.64 17.83 2.18
CA ASN A 898 -72.71 17.10 1.50
C ASN A 898 -73.93 17.95 1.11
N THR A 899 -73.83 19.27 1.16
CA THR A 899 -74.90 20.15 0.66
C THR A 899 -74.82 20.30 -0.86
N VAL A 900 -75.97 20.31 -1.53
CA VAL A 900 -76.03 20.38 -3.00
C VAL A 900 -76.23 21.82 -3.46
N ALA A 901 -75.40 22.29 -4.37
CA ALA A 901 -75.61 23.51 -5.13
C ALA A 901 -76.05 23.16 -6.57
N LEU A 902 -77.07 23.85 -7.05
CA LEU A 902 -77.50 23.78 -8.46
C LEU A 902 -76.70 24.81 -9.26
N ARG A 903 -75.69 24.34 -10.00
CA ARG A 903 -74.71 25.18 -10.72
C ARG A 903 -75.07 25.31 -12.19
N SER A 904 -75.05 26.52 -12.73
CA SER A 904 -75.25 26.76 -14.16
C SER A 904 -73.99 26.39 -14.96
N VAL A 905 -74.16 25.65 -16.05
CA VAL A 905 -73.09 25.39 -17.03
C VAL A 905 -72.70 26.66 -17.80
N HIS A 906 -73.62 27.61 -17.95
CA HIS A 906 -73.40 28.86 -18.71
C HIS A 906 -72.63 29.92 -17.92
N SER A 907 -73.05 30.20 -16.69
CA SER A 907 -72.46 31.28 -15.89
C SER A 907 -71.47 30.80 -14.84
N ALA A 908 -71.37 29.48 -14.59
CA ALA A 908 -70.68 28.85 -13.46
C ALA A 908 -71.18 29.29 -12.06
N LYS A 909 -72.26 30.08 -12.00
CA LYS A 909 -72.95 30.54 -10.79
C LYS A 909 -73.92 29.48 -10.26
N VAL A 910 -74.41 29.66 -9.04
CA VAL A 910 -75.33 28.73 -8.38
C VAL A 910 -76.69 29.36 -8.13
N ALA A 911 -77.74 28.54 -8.06
CA ALA A 911 -79.07 28.99 -7.66
C ALA A 911 -79.06 29.51 -6.21
N ASP A 912 -79.60 30.71 -6.01
CA ASP A 912 -79.48 31.53 -4.81
C ASP A 912 -80.85 32.10 -4.42
N VAL A 913 -81.27 31.90 -3.18
CA VAL A 913 -82.42 32.64 -2.63
C VAL A 913 -82.00 34.08 -2.34
N LEU A 914 -82.53 35.01 -3.12
CA LEU A 914 -82.04 36.39 -3.18
C LEU A 914 -82.19 37.11 -1.84
N GLY A 915 -81.10 37.75 -1.42
CA GLY A 915 -81.04 38.47 -0.14
C GLY A 915 -81.11 37.55 1.08
N GLN A 916 -80.81 36.25 0.93
CA GLN A 916 -80.83 35.24 1.99
C GLN A 916 -82.16 35.16 2.75
N ARG A 917 -83.26 35.50 2.07
CA ARG A 917 -84.60 35.51 2.67
C ARG A 917 -85.08 34.09 2.93
N THR A 918 -85.90 33.92 3.96
CA THR A 918 -86.38 32.59 4.38
C THR A 918 -87.89 32.40 4.27
N HIS A 919 -88.70 33.46 4.11
CA HIS A 919 -90.16 33.37 4.07
C HIS A 919 -90.70 32.95 2.68
N ASN A 920 -91.93 32.43 2.66
CA ASN A 920 -92.67 32.09 1.43
C ASN A 920 -92.70 33.28 0.45
N GLY A 921 -92.51 33.01 -0.84
CA GLY A 921 -92.51 34.03 -1.90
C GLY A 921 -91.17 34.73 -2.10
N SER A 922 -90.11 34.29 -1.43
CA SER A 922 -88.76 34.84 -1.65
C SER A 922 -88.22 34.37 -2.99
N ALA A 923 -87.83 35.32 -3.85
CA ALA A 923 -87.36 35.07 -5.20
C ALA A 923 -86.01 34.32 -5.25
N VAL A 924 -85.83 33.50 -6.29
CA VAL A 924 -84.59 32.76 -6.56
C VAL A 924 -83.93 33.29 -7.84
N GLY A 925 -82.63 33.54 -7.77
CA GLY A 925 -81.78 33.97 -8.89
C GLY A 925 -80.52 33.13 -8.97
N HIS A 926 -79.57 33.50 -9.84
CA HIS A 926 -78.21 32.97 -9.74
C HIS A 926 -77.23 33.99 -9.16
N TRP A 927 -76.24 33.49 -8.43
CA TRP A 927 -75.19 34.31 -7.84
C TRP A 927 -73.87 33.54 -7.86
N ALA A 928 -72.74 34.26 -7.84
CA ALA A 928 -71.44 33.66 -7.60
C ALA A 928 -71.49 32.78 -6.34
N ASP A 929 -70.81 31.63 -6.37
CA ASP A 929 -70.89 30.68 -5.27
C ASP A 929 -70.16 31.24 -4.03
N THR A 930 -70.91 31.55 -2.99
CA THR A 930 -70.41 32.11 -1.71
C THR A 930 -70.32 31.06 -0.62
N ALA A 931 -70.72 29.82 -0.91
CA ALA A 931 -70.97 28.78 0.08
C ALA A 931 -72.01 29.13 1.15
N GLY A 932 -72.85 30.14 0.91
CA GLY A 932 -73.96 30.50 1.80
C GLY A 932 -75.05 29.43 1.82
N ALA A 933 -75.70 29.25 2.98
CA ALA A 933 -76.78 28.28 3.15
C ALA A 933 -78.02 28.57 2.27
N ASN A 934 -78.20 29.82 1.80
CA ASN A 934 -79.23 30.22 0.84
C ASN A 934 -78.96 29.71 -0.59
N GLN A 935 -77.76 29.18 -0.85
CA GLN A 935 -77.34 28.63 -2.14
C GLN A 935 -77.27 27.10 -2.13
N ARG A 936 -77.71 26.49 -1.03
CA ARG A 936 -77.60 25.06 -0.78
C ARG A 936 -78.97 24.43 -0.67
N TRP A 937 -79.09 23.23 -1.23
CA TRP A 937 -80.33 22.50 -1.44
C TRP A 937 -80.18 21.06 -0.98
N THR A 938 -81.30 20.48 -0.51
CA THR A 938 -81.50 19.05 -0.29
C THR A 938 -82.42 18.55 -1.40
N LEU A 939 -82.02 17.46 -2.06
CA LEU A 939 -82.83 16.83 -3.10
C LEU A 939 -83.84 15.89 -2.45
N ILE A 940 -85.12 16.04 -2.79
CA ILE A 940 -86.21 15.14 -2.39
C ILE A 940 -86.68 14.42 -3.65
N GLU A 941 -86.58 13.09 -3.69
CA GLU A 941 -87.06 12.28 -4.82
C GLU A 941 -88.60 12.32 -4.92
N ARG A 942 -89.12 12.32 -6.15
CA ARG A 942 -90.55 12.51 -6.47
C ARG A 942 -91.09 11.56 -7.51
#